data_AF-A0A1H9XZN6-F1
#
_entry.id   AF-A0A1H9XZN6-F1
#
_cell.length_a   1.000
_cell.length_b   1.000
_cell.length_c   1.000
_cell.angle_alpha   90.00
_cell.angle_beta   90.00
_cell.angle_gamma   90.00
#
_symmetry.space_group_name_H-M   'P 1'
#
loop_
_entity.id
_entity.type
_entity.pdbx_description
1 polymer ?
#
loop_
_entity_poly.entity_id
_entity_poly.type
_entity_poly.pdbx_seq_one_letter_code
_entity_poly.pdbx_strand_id
1 'polypeptide(L)'
;MTKLRTSLSFRGYPDQSLVTYYDGEQKDIFVDQFHLFWDLLEALSSNQNTDMIQKWKDKHGVSDTEYALIMELLDEHNLLEEESVQAGQDTEFLKRNLNFFRTYGWNSDAILNKLSHLTIAVIGAGTVGASIAYSYAKMGVGKIIIYDSDDVEAKNVPAQFVYDRNDIGNAKVDALKQKIYETNPHTDVVRYNKKVEDIQNIEESLSDHQVDYIFSCFDDGSIALYRDLINKSAELGSTCVVLGYAYDMTVAYVLDESNIDYFLNNSIISFDKDFLITENRGMMLQSLIGSFLGTRILLGEAGFMSHERKEAYTFNVKTMEFQMLDRIDEIAVDDFTKQLNAIYPVEEIPNMVAAYREVIRNLGGDIPGALEVELLSLQQFFTLLINIDGLEALGLEKVYQDYVELLGSIDEAEESQSTQTDDHYVTYMSLIQNMSISVGDENEGIYSIFNRINQISDEQERKVLQEKCFTTIKEYADVLLGYFVEAKKPYIEPMNTKQYVENVFGCSVHHIDIFNQIYQEQFESLTKRIYEVIFPNQPSNQVDFLYFQEEHTELPDLELEEGFKIIRQAFQENNQAFARHNTELEKKNAIKQNHANLNRTFYFPQAKENRIIIDFNGSYNSLFTLAHEIGHSYFNKAYNDSFFDDSYKLVNESLANYKEIRFLYALLNDKEEHVDKNGVSMEYLHRLNKTLLSSYSIYVLENQMIHHIRSKNTLSVEDFLQIQEVSPGLLLKEIRFMNRKHANLNVLLNPGFVFDYQDHIQEPVSFLLGMYLHAYSMKHGVDYTDYKIKTALANKCTQLDSFCKFVFGMPFHSDIIRDSLALTDQLIQTLTEHLNNQSMRMGQ
;
A
#
# COMPACT_ATOMS: atom_id res chain seq x y z
N MET A 1 35.39 7.87 -43.38
CA MET A 1 34.99 7.64 -41.98
C MET A 1 36.09 6.87 -41.27
N THR A 2 36.59 7.37 -40.13
CA THR A 2 37.76 6.76 -39.44
C THR A 2 37.57 6.62 -37.94
N LYS A 3 36.34 6.80 -37.45
CA LYS A 3 36.02 6.75 -36.02
C LYS A 3 34.76 5.95 -35.76
N LEU A 4 34.71 5.27 -34.61
CA LEU A 4 33.49 4.67 -34.10
C LEU A 4 32.51 5.74 -33.63
N ARG A 5 31.20 5.48 -33.80
CA ARG A 5 30.16 6.35 -33.23
C ARG A 5 30.29 6.41 -31.71
N THR A 6 30.35 7.62 -31.17
CA THR A 6 30.58 7.88 -29.73
C THR A 6 29.41 7.48 -28.82
N SER A 7 28.27 7.12 -29.38
CA SER A 7 27.04 6.70 -28.70
C SER A 7 26.92 5.19 -28.52
N LEU A 8 27.80 4.40 -29.14
CA LEU A 8 27.81 2.94 -29.03
C LEU A 8 28.63 2.50 -27.81
N SER A 9 28.07 1.56 -27.04
CA SER A 9 28.75 0.94 -25.90
C SER A 9 29.19 -0.47 -26.27
N PHE A 10 30.50 -0.68 -26.51
CA PHE A 10 31.07 -2.00 -26.81
C PHE A 10 31.53 -2.74 -25.54
N ARG A 11 31.34 -4.07 -25.50
CA ARG A 11 31.85 -5.00 -24.49
C ARG A 11 32.48 -6.20 -25.19
N GLY A 12 33.70 -6.55 -24.80
CA GLY A 12 34.42 -7.68 -25.36
C GLY A 12 34.46 -8.87 -24.41
N TYR A 13 34.19 -10.06 -24.93
CA TYR A 13 34.29 -11.34 -24.22
C TYR A 13 35.29 -12.25 -24.97
N PRO A 14 36.59 -12.14 -24.66
CA PRO A 14 37.65 -12.87 -25.38
C PRO A 14 37.45 -14.39 -25.36
N ASP A 15 37.03 -14.95 -24.23
CA ASP A 15 36.84 -16.40 -24.04
C ASP A 15 35.66 -16.96 -24.85
N GLN A 16 34.77 -16.08 -25.33
CA GLN A 16 33.59 -16.44 -26.11
C GLN A 16 33.70 -16.01 -27.58
N SER A 17 34.83 -15.42 -27.98
CA SER A 17 35.00 -14.82 -29.31
C SER A 17 33.86 -13.85 -29.66
N LEU A 18 33.41 -13.05 -28.69
CA LEU A 18 32.19 -12.25 -28.81
C LEU A 18 32.48 -10.79 -28.49
N VAL A 19 32.04 -9.89 -29.38
CA VAL A 19 31.91 -8.46 -29.09
C VAL A 19 30.44 -8.11 -29.10
N THR A 20 29.95 -7.63 -27.97
CA THR A 20 28.59 -7.13 -27.83
C THR A 20 28.61 -5.60 -27.90
N TYR A 21 27.66 -5.00 -28.59
CA TYR A 21 27.44 -3.56 -28.53
C TYR A 21 25.95 -3.23 -28.37
N TYR A 22 25.67 -2.00 -27.96
CA TYR A 22 24.30 -1.53 -27.76
C TYR A 22 24.04 -0.30 -28.64
N ASP A 23 23.03 -0.41 -29.50
CA ASP A 23 22.52 0.66 -30.39
C ASP A 23 21.04 0.99 -30.14
N GLY A 24 20.51 0.56 -28.98
CA GLY A 24 19.09 0.50 -28.68
C GLY A 24 18.61 -0.94 -28.46
N GLU A 25 19.28 -1.90 -29.08
CA GLU A 25 19.19 -3.31 -28.75
C GLU A 25 20.60 -3.87 -28.49
N GLN A 26 20.67 -4.97 -27.75
CA GLN A 26 21.93 -5.70 -27.65
C GLN A 26 22.21 -6.42 -28.97
N LYS A 27 23.37 -6.12 -29.58
CA LYS A 27 23.84 -6.76 -30.81
C LYS A 27 25.14 -7.51 -30.53
N ASP A 28 25.23 -8.71 -31.07
CA ASP A 28 26.35 -9.62 -30.85
C ASP A 28 27.11 -9.84 -32.17
N ILE A 29 28.42 -9.61 -32.14
CA ILE A 29 29.34 -9.88 -33.24
C ILE A 29 30.26 -11.01 -32.79
N PHE A 30 30.12 -12.18 -33.41
CA PHE A 30 31.04 -13.29 -33.20
C PHE A 30 32.28 -13.10 -34.09
N VAL A 31 33.46 -13.12 -33.47
CA VAL A 31 34.74 -12.77 -34.10
C VAL A 31 35.79 -13.84 -33.83
N ASP A 32 36.13 -14.62 -34.85
CA ASP A 32 37.15 -15.67 -34.77
C ASP A 32 38.52 -15.14 -34.32
N GLN A 33 38.87 -13.91 -34.72
CA GLN A 33 40.10 -13.22 -34.34
C GLN A 33 39.81 -12.04 -33.40
N PHE A 34 39.31 -12.36 -32.20
CA PHE A 34 38.86 -11.38 -31.22
C PHE A 34 39.85 -10.23 -30.99
N HIS A 35 41.12 -10.53 -30.67
CA HIS A 35 42.12 -9.49 -30.35
C HIS A 35 42.47 -8.60 -31.55
N LEU A 36 42.39 -9.13 -32.78
CA LEU A 36 42.62 -8.33 -33.98
C LEU A 36 41.52 -7.28 -34.12
N PHE A 37 40.26 -7.70 -34.00
CA PHE A 37 39.11 -6.81 -34.11
C PHE A 37 38.98 -5.86 -32.93
N TRP A 38 39.20 -6.32 -31.71
CA TRP A 38 39.14 -5.48 -30.51
C TRP A 38 40.18 -4.35 -30.54
N ASP A 39 41.44 -4.66 -30.90
CA ASP A 39 42.47 -3.64 -31.04
C ASP A 39 42.12 -2.60 -32.14
N LEU A 40 41.36 -3.00 -33.17
CA LEU A 40 40.89 -2.09 -34.21
C LEU A 40 39.82 -1.15 -33.64
N LEU A 41 38.85 -1.68 -32.89
CA LEU A 41 37.83 -0.86 -32.23
C LEU A 41 38.47 0.16 -31.28
N GLU A 42 39.49 -0.25 -30.51
CA GLU A 42 40.26 0.66 -29.66
C GLU A 42 40.95 1.75 -30.48
N ALA A 43 41.60 1.40 -31.59
CA ALA A 43 42.24 2.36 -32.48
C ALA A 43 41.23 3.36 -33.05
N LEU A 44 40.03 2.90 -33.45
CA LEU A 44 38.95 3.72 -34.00
C LEU A 44 38.19 4.55 -32.94
N SER A 45 38.29 4.21 -31.66
CA SER A 45 37.65 4.95 -30.55
C SER A 45 38.42 6.21 -30.11
N SER A 46 39.72 6.27 -30.43
CA SER A 46 40.62 7.32 -29.95
C SER A 46 40.58 8.59 -30.82
N ASN A 47 40.71 9.78 -30.20
CA ASN A 47 40.50 11.06 -30.90
C ASN A 47 41.62 11.47 -31.88
N GLN A 48 42.70 10.69 -31.99
CA GLN A 48 43.77 10.70 -33.00
C GLN A 48 44.24 9.24 -33.14
N ASN A 49 44.60 8.64 -34.27
CA ASN A 49 45.49 9.15 -35.31
C ASN A 49 45.59 8.08 -36.42
N THR A 50 45.77 8.48 -37.68
CA THR A 50 46.18 7.58 -38.78
C THR A 50 47.38 6.69 -38.41
N ASP A 51 48.26 7.19 -37.52
CA ASP A 51 49.38 6.45 -36.94
C ASP A 51 48.97 5.22 -36.11
N MET A 52 47.83 5.23 -35.42
CA MET A 52 47.36 4.07 -34.65
C MET A 52 46.80 2.98 -35.55
N ILE A 53 46.08 3.38 -36.61
CA ILE A 53 45.59 2.45 -37.63
C ILE A 53 46.78 1.80 -38.36
N GLN A 54 47.81 2.59 -38.70
CA GLN A 54 49.02 2.03 -39.32
C GLN A 54 49.76 1.09 -38.37
N LYS A 55 49.93 1.45 -37.09
CA LYS A 55 50.53 0.55 -36.08
C LYS A 55 49.71 -0.72 -35.89
N TRP A 56 48.38 -0.64 -35.93
CA TRP A 56 47.50 -1.80 -35.86
C TRP A 56 47.69 -2.72 -37.07
N LYS A 57 47.72 -2.16 -38.29
CA LYS A 57 47.99 -2.92 -39.53
C LYS A 57 49.35 -3.62 -39.47
N ASP A 58 50.39 -2.91 -39.05
CA ASP A 58 51.75 -3.44 -38.92
C ASP A 58 51.84 -4.54 -37.83
N LYS A 59 51.14 -4.36 -36.71
CA LYS A 59 51.08 -5.32 -35.59
C LYS A 59 50.44 -6.64 -35.99
N HIS A 60 49.35 -6.58 -36.75
CA HIS A 60 48.53 -7.74 -37.10
C HIS A 60 48.78 -8.29 -38.51
N GLY A 61 49.63 -7.63 -39.31
CA GLY A 61 49.97 -8.04 -40.67
C GLY A 61 48.81 -7.89 -41.67
N VAL A 62 47.92 -6.92 -41.44
CA VAL A 62 46.69 -6.71 -42.23
C VAL A 62 46.99 -5.83 -43.45
N SER A 63 46.60 -6.27 -44.64
CA SER A 63 46.73 -5.49 -45.88
C SER A 63 45.72 -4.35 -45.97
N ASP A 64 45.98 -3.35 -46.83
CA ASP A 64 45.03 -2.25 -47.07
C ASP A 64 43.68 -2.74 -47.60
N THR A 65 43.67 -3.83 -48.38
CA THR A 65 42.45 -4.44 -48.92
C THR A 65 41.62 -5.10 -47.82
N GLU A 66 42.25 -5.83 -46.91
CA GLU A 66 41.56 -6.47 -45.77
C GLU A 66 41.02 -5.43 -44.80
N TYR A 67 41.80 -4.37 -44.53
CA TYR A 67 41.33 -3.24 -43.73
C TYR A 67 40.10 -2.57 -44.36
N ALA A 68 40.10 -2.36 -45.68
CA ALA A 68 38.95 -1.76 -46.37
C ALA A 68 37.67 -2.61 -46.22
N LEU A 69 37.77 -3.93 -46.32
CA LEU A 69 36.63 -4.85 -46.11
C LEU A 69 36.09 -4.80 -44.68
N ILE A 70 36.97 -4.73 -43.67
CA ILE A 70 36.54 -4.60 -42.27
C ILE A 70 35.82 -3.26 -42.05
N MET A 71 36.32 -2.18 -42.64
CA MET A 71 35.68 -0.86 -42.54
C MET A 71 34.33 -0.82 -43.26
N GLU A 72 34.19 -1.47 -44.42
CA GLU A 72 32.90 -1.60 -45.11
C GLU A 72 31.88 -2.35 -44.26
N LEU A 73 32.29 -3.44 -43.61
CA LEU A 73 31.42 -4.20 -42.69
C LEU A 73 31.00 -3.35 -41.47
N LEU A 74 31.93 -2.59 -40.88
CA LEU A 74 31.58 -1.66 -39.79
C LEU A 74 30.60 -0.57 -40.23
N ASP A 75 30.69 -0.12 -41.49
CA ASP A 75 29.79 0.89 -42.07
C ASP A 75 28.39 0.32 -42.35
N GLU A 76 28.30 -0.87 -42.95
CA GLU A 76 27.04 -1.59 -43.20
C GLU A 76 26.25 -1.83 -41.91
N HIS A 77 26.96 -2.05 -40.80
CA HIS A 77 26.39 -2.20 -39.46
C HIS A 77 26.19 -0.87 -38.70
N ASN A 78 26.36 0.29 -39.36
CA ASN A 78 26.15 1.61 -38.76
C ASN A 78 27.04 1.91 -37.53
N LEU A 79 28.27 1.37 -37.51
CA LEU A 79 29.18 1.50 -36.36
C LEU A 79 30.14 2.69 -36.47
N LEU A 80 30.28 3.27 -37.67
CA LEU A 80 31.20 4.36 -37.96
C LEU A 80 30.53 5.74 -37.94
N GLU A 81 31.29 6.77 -37.55
CA GLU A 81 30.85 8.17 -37.65
C GLU A 81 30.72 8.61 -39.13
N GLU A 82 29.53 9.10 -39.51
CA GLU A 82 29.31 9.78 -40.78
C GLU A 82 29.72 11.26 -40.72
N GLU A 83 30.38 11.77 -41.76
CA GLU A 83 30.62 13.21 -41.90
C GLU A 83 29.29 13.95 -42.12
N SER A 84 28.96 14.89 -41.23
CA SER A 84 27.76 15.71 -41.37
C SER A 84 27.85 16.62 -42.60
N VAL A 85 26.77 16.71 -43.39
CA VAL A 85 26.71 17.51 -44.63
C VAL A 85 26.80 19.03 -44.36
N GLN A 86 26.51 19.48 -43.13
CA GLN A 86 26.65 20.87 -42.69
C GLN A 86 27.76 20.99 -41.64
N ALA A 87 29.02 21.12 -42.08
CA ALA A 87 30.15 21.37 -41.18
C ALA A 87 30.25 22.86 -40.83
N GLY A 88 29.61 23.28 -39.75
CA GLY A 88 29.77 24.58 -39.07
C GLY A 88 30.19 24.40 -37.60
N GLN A 89 30.53 25.49 -36.90
CA GLN A 89 30.89 25.43 -35.46
C GLN A 89 29.75 24.87 -34.60
N ASP A 90 28.50 25.14 -34.99
CA ASP A 90 27.27 24.70 -34.32
C ASP A 90 27.13 23.16 -34.32
N THR A 91 27.65 22.49 -35.34
CA THR A 91 27.58 21.02 -35.51
C THR A 91 28.54 20.29 -34.57
N GLU A 92 29.65 20.93 -34.15
CA GLU A 92 30.61 20.33 -33.22
C GLU A 92 30.07 20.28 -31.79
N PHE A 93 29.38 21.34 -31.35
CA PHE A 93 28.71 21.39 -30.04
C PHE A 93 27.64 20.29 -29.91
N LEU A 94 26.84 20.08 -30.97
CA LEU A 94 25.73 19.12 -30.99
C LEU A 94 26.12 17.72 -31.47
N LYS A 95 27.40 17.49 -31.78
CA LYS A 95 27.89 16.23 -32.37
C LYS A 95 27.47 14.99 -31.58
N ARG A 96 27.51 15.05 -30.26
CA ARG A 96 27.09 13.93 -29.39
C ARG A 96 25.60 13.63 -29.50
N ASN A 97 24.75 14.66 -29.55
CA ASN A 97 23.30 14.50 -29.72
C ASN A 97 22.99 13.89 -31.09
N LEU A 98 23.65 14.37 -32.15
CA LEU A 98 23.51 13.84 -33.51
C LEU A 98 23.89 12.36 -33.57
N ASN A 99 25.05 11.99 -33.02
CA ASN A 99 25.50 10.60 -32.96
C ASN A 99 24.50 9.71 -32.21
N PHE A 100 23.96 10.20 -31.08
CA PHE A 100 22.92 9.50 -30.34
C PHE A 100 21.67 9.26 -31.19
N PHE A 101 21.10 10.28 -31.83
CA PHE A 101 19.90 10.12 -32.67
C PHE A 101 20.11 9.15 -33.84
N ARG A 102 21.28 9.21 -34.50
CA ARG A 102 21.64 8.27 -35.59
C ARG A 102 21.71 6.82 -35.14
N THR A 103 22.07 6.58 -33.88
CA THR A 103 22.16 5.24 -33.30
C THR A 103 20.82 4.53 -33.32
N TYR A 104 19.74 5.27 -33.06
CA TYR A 104 18.37 4.76 -33.10
C TYR A 104 17.72 4.82 -34.49
N GLY A 105 18.51 5.05 -35.55
CA GLY A 105 18.03 5.15 -36.92
C GLY A 105 17.22 6.41 -37.23
N TRP A 106 17.25 7.42 -36.34
CA TRP A 106 16.55 8.67 -36.57
C TRP A 106 17.35 9.58 -37.51
N ASN A 107 16.63 10.35 -38.33
CA ASN A 107 17.25 11.34 -39.21
C ASN A 107 17.72 12.56 -38.38
N SER A 108 18.93 12.46 -37.84
CA SER A 108 19.54 13.45 -36.96
C SER A 108 19.64 14.85 -37.58
N ASP A 109 19.86 14.93 -38.90
CA ASP A 109 20.02 16.22 -39.59
C ASP A 109 18.65 16.90 -39.70
N ALA A 110 17.59 16.13 -39.98
CA ALA A 110 16.22 16.62 -39.92
C ALA A 110 15.79 17.01 -38.50
N ILE A 111 16.21 16.24 -37.48
CA ILE A 111 15.95 16.57 -36.07
C ILE A 111 16.59 17.90 -35.72
N LEU A 112 17.88 18.07 -36.00
CA LEU A 112 18.60 19.30 -35.69
C LEU A 112 18.02 20.48 -36.46
N ASN A 113 17.72 20.30 -37.74
CA ASN A 113 17.07 21.34 -38.54
C ASN A 113 15.72 21.73 -37.93
N LYS A 114 14.90 20.78 -37.47
CA LYS A 114 13.63 21.11 -36.82
C LYS A 114 13.84 21.84 -35.49
N LEU A 115 14.67 21.31 -34.58
CA LEU A 115 14.96 21.94 -33.28
C LEU A 115 15.49 23.38 -33.43
N SER A 116 16.41 23.61 -34.35
CA SER A 116 16.99 24.95 -34.60
C SER A 116 15.99 25.97 -35.14
N HIS A 117 14.83 25.54 -35.64
CA HIS A 117 13.75 26.43 -36.07
C HIS A 117 12.62 26.54 -35.02
N LEU A 118 12.66 25.75 -33.94
CA LEU A 118 11.64 25.83 -32.91
C LEU A 118 11.81 27.07 -32.03
N THR A 119 10.68 27.69 -31.72
CA THR A 119 10.54 28.73 -30.71
C THR A 119 9.71 28.20 -29.54
N ILE A 120 10.30 28.16 -28.35
CA ILE A 120 9.58 27.78 -27.13
C ILE A 120 9.35 28.99 -26.23
N ALA A 121 8.21 29.05 -25.57
CA ALA A 121 7.96 29.94 -24.45
C ALA A 121 7.96 29.14 -23.15
N VAL A 122 8.67 29.64 -22.14
CA VAL A 122 8.74 29.06 -20.79
C VAL A 122 8.25 30.12 -19.82
N ILE A 123 7.13 29.83 -19.17
CA ILE A 123 6.50 30.72 -18.18
C ILE A 123 6.82 30.16 -16.80
N GLY A 124 7.65 30.87 -16.05
CA GLY A 124 8.28 30.41 -14.80
C GLY A 124 9.68 29.86 -15.06
N ALA A 125 10.68 30.45 -14.40
CA ALA A 125 12.09 30.06 -14.43
C ALA A 125 12.55 29.49 -13.08
N GLY A 126 11.62 28.85 -12.36
CA GLY A 126 11.90 28.09 -11.14
C GLY A 126 12.47 26.69 -11.42
N THR A 127 12.18 25.74 -10.54
CA THR A 127 12.73 24.36 -10.54
C THR A 127 12.60 23.68 -11.91
N VAL A 128 11.39 23.54 -12.43
CA VAL A 128 11.16 22.82 -13.70
C VAL A 128 11.48 23.71 -14.91
N GLY A 129 11.01 24.96 -14.91
CA GLY A 129 11.16 25.86 -16.05
C GLY A 129 12.60 26.25 -16.38
N ALA A 130 13.46 26.50 -15.37
CA ALA A 130 14.88 26.76 -15.65
C ALA A 130 15.56 25.55 -16.28
N SER A 131 15.25 24.36 -15.75
CA SER A 131 15.84 23.10 -16.22
C SER A 131 15.46 22.79 -17.66
N ILE A 132 14.19 22.99 -18.03
CA ILE A 132 13.73 22.70 -19.39
C ILE A 132 14.34 23.66 -20.41
N ALA A 133 14.38 24.97 -20.10
CA ALA A 133 14.99 25.98 -20.96
C ALA A 133 16.47 25.69 -21.18
N TYR A 134 17.19 25.36 -20.11
CA TYR A 134 18.61 25.05 -20.18
C TYR A 134 18.90 23.75 -20.94
N SER A 135 18.11 22.70 -20.72
CA SER A 135 18.20 21.44 -21.47
C SER A 135 17.92 21.63 -22.96
N TYR A 136 16.89 22.40 -23.32
CA TYR A 136 16.51 22.62 -24.72
C TYR A 136 17.55 23.45 -25.47
N ALA A 137 18.17 24.43 -24.81
CA ALA A 137 19.32 25.13 -25.38
C ALA A 137 20.47 24.17 -25.69
N LYS A 138 20.80 23.23 -24.78
CA LYS A 138 21.82 22.19 -25.02
C LYS A 138 21.44 21.19 -26.12
N MET A 139 20.15 21.01 -26.38
CA MET A 139 19.65 20.18 -27.48
C MET A 139 19.70 20.89 -28.84
N GLY A 140 19.90 22.21 -28.87
CA GLY A 140 19.95 22.99 -30.10
C GLY A 140 18.62 23.63 -30.50
N VAL A 141 17.71 23.89 -29.54
CA VAL A 141 16.52 24.68 -29.81
C VAL A 141 16.91 26.11 -30.22
N GLY A 142 16.29 26.59 -31.30
CA GLY A 142 16.64 27.85 -31.95
C GLY A 142 16.37 29.08 -31.08
N LYS A 143 15.16 29.19 -30.53
CA LYS A 143 14.76 30.33 -29.71
C LYS A 143 14.03 29.91 -28.44
N ILE A 144 14.36 30.57 -27.33
CA ILE A 144 13.72 30.37 -26.03
C ILE A 144 13.28 31.73 -25.48
N ILE A 145 11.99 31.84 -25.18
CA ILE A 145 11.38 33.00 -24.55
C ILE A 145 11.09 32.68 -23.10
N ILE A 146 11.60 33.48 -22.17
CA ILE A 146 11.53 33.22 -20.73
C ILE A 146 10.74 34.34 -20.05
N TYR A 147 9.73 33.98 -19.26
CA TYR A 147 8.96 34.89 -18.42
C TYR A 147 9.11 34.48 -16.96
N ASP A 148 9.64 35.35 -16.11
CA ASP A 148 9.70 35.18 -14.66
C ASP A 148 9.99 36.54 -14.01
N SER A 149 9.50 36.79 -12.80
CA SER A 149 9.72 38.05 -12.07
C SER A 149 10.66 37.96 -10.89
N ASP A 150 11.06 36.74 -10.51
CA ASP A 150 11.81 36.51 -9.29
C ASP A 150 13.31 36.72 -9.50
N ASP A 151 13.98 37.01 -8.40
CA ASP A 151 15.43 36.94 -8.31
C ASP A 151 15.88 35.55 -7.81
N VAL A 152 17.12 35.19 -8.11
CA VAL A 152 17.74 33.97 -7.56
C VAL A 152 18.02 34.19 -6.07
N GLU A 153 17.46 33.33 -5.23
CA GLU A 153 17.69 33.30 -3.79
C GLU A 153 18.64 32.15 -3.40
N ALA A 154 19.20 32.23 -2.19
CA ALA A 154 20.07 31.18 -1.65
C ALA A 154 19.39 29.80 -1.60
N LYS A 155 18.06 29.76 -1.39
CA LYS A 155 17.25 28.52 -1.38
C LYS A 155 17.16 27.87 -2.76
N ASN A 156 17.33 28.64 -3.84
CA ASN A 156 17.25 28.11 -5.21
C ASN A 156 18.50 27.32 -5.60
N VAL A 157 19.69 27.69 -5.12
CA VAL A 157 20.95 27.02 -5.49
C VAL A 157 20.96 25.49 -5.24
N PRO A 158 20.53 24.96 -4.08
CA PRO A 158 20.47 23.51 -3.88
C PRO A 158 19.26 22.85 -4.55
N ALA A 159 18.20 23.60 -4.85
CA ALA A 159 16.92 23.07 -5.32
C ALA A 159 16.75 23.10 -6.85
N GLN A 160 17.39 24.07 -7.52
CA GLN A 160 17.20 24.38 -8.93
C GLN A 160 18.53 24.23 -9.66
N PHE A 161 18.61 23.19 -10.51
CA PHE A 161 19.85 22.69 -11.09
C PHE A 161 20.72 23.72 -11.83
N VAL A 162 20.11 24.80 -12.35
CA VAL A 162 20.77 25.74 -13.26
C VAL A 162 21.51 26.87 -12.53
N TYR A 163 21.06 27.25 -11.34
CA TYR A 163 21.57 28.43 -10.64
C TYR A 163 22.72 28.09 -9.68
N ASP A 164 23.71 28.97 -9.59
CA ASP A 164 24.82 28.85 -8.66
C ASP A 164 24.92 30.06 -7.70
N ARG A 165 25.90 30.01 -6.79
CA ARG A 165 26.08 31.04 -5.76
C ARG A 165 26.34 32.44 -6.31
N ASN A 166 26.90 32.56 -7.51
CA ASN A 166 27.17 33.85 -8.15
C ASN A 166 25.92 34.47 -8.77
N ASP A 167 24.85 33.68 -8.93
CA ASP A 167 23.61 34.15 -9.51
C ASP A 167 22.69 34.81 -8.46
N ILE A 168 22.96 34.61 -7.16
CA ILE A 168 22.14 35.13 -6.05
C ILE A 168 21.98 36.65 -6.16
N GLY A 169 20.72 37.10 -6.16
CA GLY A 169 20.32 38.51 -6.29
C GLY A 169 20.19 39.01 -7.73
N ASN A 170 20.48 38.19 -8.73
CA ASN A 170 20.15 38.50 -10.13
C ASN A 170 18.74 38.01 -10.46
N ALA A 171 18.05 38.71 -11.36
CA ALA A 171 16.79 38.23 -11.92
C ALA A 171 16.98 36.85 -12.54
N LYS A 172 16.09 35.89 -12.24
CA LYS A 172 16.18 34.50 -12.75
C LYS A 172 16.28 34.47 -14.27
N VAL A 173 15.50 35.30 -14.97
CA VAL A 173 15.55 35.40 -16.44
C VAL A 173 16.91 35.88 -16.98
N ASP A 174 17.64 36.71 -16.22
CA ASP A 174 18.95 37.23 -16.62
C ASP A 174 20.03 36.19 -16.36
N ALA A 175 20.01 35.56 -15.18
CA ALA A 175 20.90 34.47 -14.82
C ALA A 175 20.75 33.30 -15.81
N LEU A 176 19.52 32.86 -16.08
CA LEU A 176 19.24 31.76 -17.00
C LEU A 176 19.68 32.08 -18.43
N LYS A 177 19.44 33.31 -18.92
CA LYS A 177 19.95 33.75 -20.22
C LYS A 177 21.47 33.68 -20.28
N GLN A 178 22.16 34.13 -19.23
CA GLN A 178 23.62 34.08 -19.16
C GLN A 178 24.13 32.63 -19.18
N LYS A 179 23.54 31.73 -18.39
CA LYS A 179 23.90 30.29 -18.39
C LYS A 179 23.68 29.64 -19.75
N ILE A 180 22.57 29.95 -20.42
CA ILE A 180 22.29 29.46 -21.76
C ILE A 180 23.35 29.98 -22.73
N TYR A 181 23.64 31.29 -22.72
CA TYR A 181 24.65 31.88 -23.60
C TYR A 181 26.05 31.29 -23.40
N GLU A 182 26.46 31.05 -22.16
CA GLU A 182 27.74 30.40 -21.81
C GLU A 182 27.81 28.94 -22.30
N THR A 183 26.66 28.29 -22.42
CA THR A 183 26.55 26.90 -22.84
C THR A 183 26.40 26.74 -24.35
N ASN A 184 25.41 27.41 -24.94
CA ASN A 184 25.09 27.38 -26.35
C ASN A 184 24.77 28.82 -26.81
N PRO A 185 25.75 29.57 -27.36
CA PRO A 185 25.54 30.95 -27.80
C PRO A 185 24.66 31.06 -29.05
N HIS A 186 24.28 29.94 -29.67
CA HIS A 186 23.47 29.90 -30.89
C HIS A 186 21.96 29.89 -30.61
N THR A 187 21.55 29.61 -29.36
CA THR A 187 20.14 29.73 -28.94
C THR A 187 19.82 31.19 -28.68
N ASP A 188 18.85 31.74 -29.41
CA ASP A 188 18.35 33.09 -29.16
C ASP A 188 17.47 33.09 -27.90
N VAL A 189 17.88 33.85 -26.89
CA VAL A 189 17.13 33.94 -25.63
C VAL A 189 16.52 35.32 -25.48
N VAL A 190 15.19 35.35 -25.52
CA VAL A 190 14.37 36.53 -25.22
C VAL A 190 13.88 36.41 -23.78
N ARG A 191 14.03 37.49 -23.01
CA ARG A 191 13.68 37.51 -21.59
C ARG A 191 12.68 38.61 -21.28
N TYR A 192 11.71 38.28 -20.45
CA TYR A 192 10.74 39.20 -19.90
C TYR A 192 10.76 39.06 -18.38
N ASN A 193 11.40 40.02 -17.69
CA ASN A 193 11.36 40.10 -16.23
C ASN A 193 9.98 40.63 -15.81
N LYS A 194 8.97 39.75 -15.79
CA LYS A 194 7.57 40.06 -15.56
C LYS A 194 6.85 38.84 -14.98
N LYS A 195 5.94 39.10 -14.04
CA LYS A 195 4.99 38.10 -13.55
C LYS A 195 3.86 37.97 -14.57
N VAL A 196 3.44 36.74 -14.87
CA VAL A 196 2.34 36.46 -15.80
C VAL A 196 1.09 36.15 -14.98
N GLU A 197 0.18 37.12 -14.89
CA GLU A 197 -1.08 36.96 -14.17
C GLU A 197 -2.28 36.93 -15.12
N ASP A 198 -2.13 37.54 -16.30
CA ASP A 198 -3.12 37.64 -17.37
C ASP A 198 -2.42 37.40 -18.74
N ILE A 199 -3.11 36.73 -19.66
CA ILE A 199 -2.65 36.52 -21.03
C ILE A 199 -2.30 37.83 -21.73
N GLN A 200 -3.02 38.92 -21.45
CA GLN A 200 -2.77 40.25 -22.02
C GLN A 200 -1.34 40.74 -21.75
N ASN A 201 -0.67 40.23 -20.70
CA ASN A 201 0.70 40.61 -20.37
C ASN A 201 1.74 40.05 -21.35
N ILE A 202 1.41 38.96 -22.06
CA ILE A 202 2.34 38.19 -22.89
C ILE A 202 1.82 37.91 -24.30
N GLU A 203 0.55 38.17 -24.59
CA GLU A 203 -0.12 37.83 -25.85
C GLU A 203 0.59 38.39 -27.09
N GLU A 204 0.96 39.68 -27.05
CA GLU A 204 1.69 40.35 -28.14
C GLU A 204 3.04 39.66 -28.37
N SER A 205 3.80 39.39 -27.31
CA SER A 205 5.10 38.73 -27.42
C SER A 205 5.01 37.28 -27.90
N LEU A 206 3.99 36.52 -27.49
CA LEU A 206 3.78 35.16 -27.99
C LEU A 206 3.46 35.17 -29.50
N SER A 207 2.68 36.16 -29.94
CA SER A 207 2.29 36.31 -31.35
C SER A 207 3.45 36.78 -32.22
N ASP A 208 4.22 37.77 -31.76
CA ASP A 208 5.35 38.36 -32.49
C ASP A 208 6.48 37.36 -32.75
N HIS A 209 6.68 36.40 -31.84
CA HIS A 209 7.76 35.41 -31.95
C HIS A 209 7.33 34.09 -32.60
N GLN A 210 6.04 33.90 -32.92
CA GLN A 210 5.49 32.67 -33.50
C GLN A 210 5.92 31.41 -32.71
N VAL A 211 5.41 31.28 -31.49
CA VAL A 211 5.78 30.21 -30.56
C VAL A 211 5.22 28.85 -31.02
N ASP A 212 6.03 27.79 -31.00
CA ASP A 212 5.60 26.41 -31.28
C ASP A 212 5.11 25.69 -30.03
N TYR A 213 5.74 25.97 -28.87
CA TYR A 213 5.42 25.33 -27.59
C TYR A 213 5.37 26.33 -26.45
N ILE A 214 4.32 26.26 -25.64
CA ILE A 214 4.18 27.04 -24.41
C ILE A 214 4.28 26.08 -23.22
N PHE A 215 5.35 26.21 -22.44
CA PHE A 215 5.54 25.47 -21.20
C PHE A 215 5.14 26.36 -20.02
N SER A 216 4.05 25.99 -19.35
CA SER A 216 3.57 26.61 -18.13
C SER A 216 4.19 25.89 -16.92
N CYS A 217 5.06 26.60 -16.19
CA CYS A 217 5.91 26.08 -15.11
C CYS A 217 5.86 26.97 -13.85
N PHE A 218 4.76 27.67 -13.60
CA PHE A 218 4.57 28.53 -12.43
C PHE A 218 3.72 27.84 -11.34
N ASP A 219 3.85 28.30 -10.09
CA ASP A 219 3.25 27.64 -8.92
C ASP A 219 1.78 28.08 -8.66
N ASP A 220 1.36 29.24 -9.16
CA ASP A 220 0.18 29.97 -8.67
C ASP A 220 -0.71 30.58 -9.77
N GLY A 221 -0.97 29.83 -10.84
CA GLY A 221 -1.89 30.27 -11.91
C GLY A 221 -3.35 30.36 -11.48
N SER A 222 -4.07 31.28 -12.14
CA SER A 222 -5.52 31.32 -12.09
C SER A 222 -6.13 30.39 -13.14
N ILE A 223 -7.33 29.87 -12.86
CA ILE A 223 -8.11 29.09 -13.84
C ILE A 223 -8.27 29.86 -15.15
N ALA A 224 -8.54 31.16 -15.05
CA ALA A 224 -8.67 32.05 -16.21
C ALA A 224 -7.39 32.05 -17.06
N LEU A 225 -6.21 32.20 -16.42
CA LEU A 225 -4.94 32.20 -17.12
C LEU A 225 -4.67 30.89 -17.86
N TYR A 226 -4.96 29.73 -17.28
CA TYR A 226 -4.81 28.45 -17.99
C TYR A 226 -5.74 28.34 -19.19
N ARG A 227 -7.00 28.76 -19.06
CA ARG A 227 -7.95 28.83 -20.19
C ARG A 227 -7.43 29.74 -21.29
N ASP A 228 -6.96 30.92 -20.92
CA ASP A 228 -6.48 31.90 -21.88
C ASP A 228 -5.20 31.44 -22.59
N LEU A 229 -4.28 30.77 -21.88
CA LEU A 229 -3.07 30.17 -22.47
C LEU A 229 -3.42 29.09 -23.50
N ILE A 230 -4.41 28.25 -23.21
CA ILE A 230 -4.85 27.18 -24.11
C ILE A 230 -5.54 27.77 -25.33
N ASN A 231 -6.48 28.70 -25.13
CA ASN A 231 -7.12 29.42 -26.23
C ASN A 231 -6.07 30.09 -27.13
N LYS A 232 -5.09 30.76 -26.51
CA LYS A 232 -4.03 31.43 -27.27
C LYS A 232 -3.12 30.45 -28.00
N SER A 233 -2.79 29.31 -27.40
CA SER A 233 -2.02 28.26 -28.06
C SER A 233 -2.75 27.71 -29.30
N ALA A 234 -4.07 27.52 -29.21
CA ALA A 234 -4.89 27.07 -30.32
C ALA A 234 -4.92 28.10 -31.46
N GLU A 235 -5.01 29.40 -31.15
CA GLU A 235 -4.92 30.49 -32.13
C GLU A 235 -3.58 30.51 -32.87
N LEU A 236 -2.49 30.26 -32.15
CA LEU A 236 -1.13 30.27 -32.70
C LEU A 236 -0.75 28.95 -33.40
N GLY A 237 -1.54 27.89 -33.22
CA GLY A 237 -1.17 26.53 -33.63
C GLY A 237 -0.04 25.93 -32.80
N SER A 238 0.15 26.41 -31.57
CA SER A 238 1.15 25.96 -30.61
C SER A 238 0.60 24.82 -29.73
N THR A 239 1.50 24.02 -29.14
CA THR A 239 1.13 23.10 -28.06
C THR A 239 1.29 23.78 -26.70
N CYS A 240 0.26 23.74 -25.85
CA CYS A 240 0.34 24.15 -24.46
C CYS A 240 0.64 22.94 -23.56
N VAL A 241 1.69 23.04 -22.76
CA VAL A 241 2.13 22.00 -21.83
C VAL A 241 2.20 22.58 -20.43
N VAL A 242 1.51 21.97 -19.47
CA VAL A 242 1.65 22.29 -18.05
C VAL A 242 2.61 21.31 -17.41
N LEU A 243 3.67 21.85 -16.81
CA LEU A 243 4.69 21.08 -16.11
C LEU A 243 4.72 21.51 -14.64
N GLY A 244 4.67 20.53 -13.75
CA GLY A 244 4.69 20.81 -12.33
C GLY A 244 4.97 19.57 -11.51
N TYR A 245 4.91 19.74 -10.19
CA TYR A 245 5.02 18.66 -9.24
C TYR A 245 4.01 18.87 -8.11
N ALA A 246 3.41 17.78 -7.67
CA ALA A 246 2.49 17.73 -6.53
C ALA A 246 2.84 16.50 -5.71
N TYR A 247 2.96 16.66 -4.39
CA TYR A 247 3.42 15.58 -3.51
C TYR A 247 4.76 14.97 -3.96
N ASP A 248 4.78 13.65 -4.19
CA ASP A 248 5.91 12.90 -4.73
C ASP A 248 5.79 12.69 -6.25
N MET A 249 4.81 13.31 -6.91
CA MET A 249 4.55 13.19 -8.34
C MET A 249 5.13 14.39 -9.10
N THR A 250 5.80 14.11 -10.22
CA THR A 250 6.11 15.11 -11.25
C THR A 250 5.28 14.81 -12.48
N VAL A 251 4.69 15.84 -13.09
CA VAL A 251 3.67 15.69 -14.12
C VAL A 251 3.91 16.63 -15.30
N ALA A 252 3.54 16.17 -16.49
CA ALA A 252 3.47 16.94 -17.70
C ALA A 252 2.13 16.68 -18.41
N TYR A 253 1.30 17.71 -18.50
CA TYR A 253 -0.01 17.65 -19.15
C TYR A 253 0.04 18.38 -20.48
N VAL A 254 -0.39 17.72 -21.54
CA VAL A 254 -0.60 18.34 -22.85
C VAL A 254 -2.07 18.75 -22.92
N LEU A 255 -2.33 20.06 -22.85
CA LEU A 255 -3.68 20.58 -22.70
C LEU A 255 -4.27 21.10 -24.00
N ASP A 256 -5.57 20.86 -24.18
CA ASP A 256 -6.40 21.45 -25.22
C ASP A 256 -7.85 21.67 -24.73
N GLU A 257 -8.74 22.14 -25.61
CA GLU A 257 -10.14 22.40 -25.27
C GLU A 257 -10.90 21.17 -24.74
N SER A 258 -10.46 19.94 -25.08
CA SER A 258 -11.16 18.71 -24.72
C SER A 258 -10.87 18.22 -23.30
N ASN A 259 -9.69 18.53 -22.75
CA ASN A 259 -9.23 17.99 -21.46
C ASN A 259 -8.99 19.05 -20.38
N ILE A 260 -9.06 20.33 -20.72
CA ILE A 260 -8.84 21.45 -19.79
C ILE A 260 -9.79 21.43 -18.59
N ASP A 261 -11.08 21.17 -18.78
CA ASP A 261 -12.06 21.19 -17.69
C ASP A 261 -11.75 20.11 -16.65
N TYR A 262 -11.31 18.93 -17.10
CA TYR A 262 -10.86 17.86 -16.23
C TYR A 262 -9.62 18.28 -15.43
N PHE A 263 -8.60 18.81 -16.12
CA PHE A 263 -7.37 19.28 -15.48
C PHE A 263 -7.66 20.33 -14.41
N LEU A 264 -8.50 21.32 -14.72
CA LEU A 264 -8.86 22.39 -13.78
C LEU A 264 -9.55 21.83 -12.54
N ASN A 265 -10.57 20.99 -12.72
CA ASN A 265 -11.38 20.44 -11.62
C ASN A 265 -10.59 19.53 -10.66
N ASN A 266 -9.57 18.82 -11.15
CA ASN A 266 -8.88 17.78 -10.37
C ASN A 266 -7.44 18.14 -9.97
N SER A 267 -6.84 19.19 -10.54
CA SER A 267 -5.42 19.53 -10.30
C SER A 267 -5.22 20.87 -9.59
N ILE A 268 -6.08 21.87 -9.87
CA ILE A 268 -5.94 23.26 -9.38
C ILE A 268 -7.06 23.66 -8.41
N ILE A 269 -8.22 22.99 -8.44
CA ILE A 269 -9.45 23.43 -7.75
C ILE A 269 -9.65 22.80 -6.35
N SER A 270 -8.92 21.76 -5.98
CA SER A 270 -9.24 20.98 -4.76
C SER A 270 -8.77 21.57 -3.42
N PHE A 271 -7.99 22.67 -3.40
CA PHE A 271 -7.47 23.21 -2.13
C PHE A 271 -7.66 24.73 -2.03
N ASP A 272 -8.07 25.17 -0.84
CA ASP A 272 -8.17 26.58 -0.50
C ASP A 272 -6.76 27.20 -0.43
N LYS A 273 -6.47 28.10 -1.37
CA LYS A 273 -5.16 28.76 -1.50
C LYS A 273 -4.77 29.56 -0.26
N ASP A 274 -5.74 29.98 0.57
CA ASP A 274 -5.48 30.66 1.82
C ASP A 274 -4.81 29.75 2.87
N PHE A 275 -4.83 28.42 2.65
CA PHE A 275 -4.23 27.41 3.52
C PHE A 275 -3.09 26.62 2.84
N LEU A 276 -2.51 27.14 1.76
CA LEU A 276 -1.41 26.50 1.05
C LEU A 276 -0.05 27.06 1.50
N ILE A 277 0.86 26.19 1.93
CA ILE A 277 2.26 26.54 2.18
C ILE A 277 3.08 26.25 0.92
N THR A 278 3.45 27.30 0.18
CA THR A 278 4.15 27.18 -1.12
C THR A 278 5.67 27.02 -0.97
N GLU A 279 6.27 27.38 0.17
CA GLU A 279 7.73 27.39 0.33
C GLU A 279 8.39 26.02 0.59
N ASN A 280 7.62 24.95 0.83
CA ASN A 280 8.13 23.71 1.40
C ASN A 280 8.42 22.58 0.38
N ARG A 281 8.27 22.80 -0.93
CA ARG A 281 8.49 21.74 -1.95
C ARG A 281 9.22 22.25 -3.19
N GLY A 282 10.01 21.36 -3.80
CA GLY A 282 10.85 21.64 -4.95
C GLY A 282 12.29 21.25 -4.67
N MET A 283 12.71 20.13 -5.23
CA MET A 283 14.08 19.61 -5.09
C MET A 283 14.71 19.30 -6.43
N MET A 284 16.05 19.19 -6.44
CA MET A 284 16.84 18.93 -7.66
C MET A 284 16.33 17.72 -8.45
N LEU A 285 15.83 16.68 -7.79
CA LEU A 285 15.30 15.50 -8.48
C LEU A 285 14.06 15.82 -9.34
N GLN A 286 13.10 16.58 -8.81
CA GLN A 286 11.90 17.02 -9.55
C GLN A 286 12.26 17.96 -10.70
N SER A 287 13.30 18.78 -10.51
CA SER A 287 13.92 19.62 -11.56
C SER A 287 14.32 18.79 -12.79
N LEU A 288 15.04 17.69 -12.55
CA LEU A 288 15.54 16.80 -13.60
C LEU A 288 14.41 15.98 -14.24
N ILE A 289 13.48 15.48 -13.43
CA ILE A 289 12.32 14.71 -13.91
C ILE A 289 11.42 15.60 -14.78
N GLY A 290 11.10 16.81 -14.34
CA GLY A 290 10.28 17.74 -15.13
C GLY A 290 10.92 18.05 -16.48
N SER A 291 12.24 18.27 -16.51
CA SER A 291 12.99 18.42 -17.76
C SER A 291 12.94 17.17 -18.64
N PHE A 292 13.00 15.97 -18.05
CA PHE A 292 12.88 14.70 -18.77
C PHE A 292 11.49 14.54 -19.42
N LEU A 293 10.41 14.77 -18.65
CA LEU A 293 9.04 14.67 -19.15
C LEU A 293 8.78 15.66 -20.29
N GLY A 294 9.19 16.92 -20.11
CA GLY A 294 9.06 17.93 -21.16
C GLY A 294 9.84 17.56 -22.42
N THR A 295 11.10 17.13 -22.27
CA THR A 295 11.93 16.69 -23.42
C THR A 295 11.28 15.56 -24.20
N ARG A 296 10.61 14.63 -23.51
CA ARG A 296 9.87 13.55 -24.15
C ARG A 296 8.72 14.07 -25.02
N ILE A 297 7.96 15.06 -24.54
CA ILE A 297 6.88 15.70 -25.31
C ILE A 297 7.46 16.36 -26.57
N LEU A 298 8.52 17.16 -26.41
CA LEU A 298 9.18 17.80 -27.54
C LEU A 298 9.62 16.78 -28.59
N LEU A 299 10.24 15.68 -28.15
CA LEU A 299 10.74 14.66 -29.07
C LEU A 299 9.61 13.87 -29.76
N GLY A 300 8.53 13.57 -29.04
CA GLY A 300 7.36 12.89 -29.58
C GLY A 300 6.60 13.74 -30.60
N GLU A 301 6.17 14.94 -30.22
CA GLU A 301 5.34 15.82 -31.06
C GLU A 301 6.09 16.43 -32.25
N ALA A 302 7.41 16.58 -32.12
CA ALA A 302 8.22 16.97 -33.26
C ALA A 302 8.37 15.82 -34.29
N GLY A 303 7.70 14.68 -34.09
CA GLY A 303 7.61 13.57 -35.05
C GLY A 303 8.83 12.68 -35.05
N PHE A 304 9.62 12.69 -33.96
CA PHE A 304 10.86 11.93 -33.85
C PHE A 304 10.68 10.55 -33.22
N MET A 305 9.50 10.28 -32.63
CA MET A 305 9.08 8.96 -32.14
C MET A 305 7.76 8.56 -32.82
N SER A 306 7.63 7.30 -33.25
CA SER A 306 6.46 6.80 -33.99
C SER A 306 5.26 6.45 -33.11
N HIS A 307 4.90 7.30 -32.15
CA HIS A 307 3.86 7.01 -31.16
C HIS A 307 2.73 8.03 -31.18
N GLU A 308 1.52 7.57 -30.85
CA GLU A 308 0.35 8.42 -30.66
C GLU A 308 0.60 9.44 -29.54
N ARG A 309 0.13 10.66 -29.76
CA ARG A 309 0.20 11.77 -28.80
C ARG A 309 -0.52 11.35 -27.51
N LYS A 310 0.13 11.52 -26.37
CA LYS A 310 -0.44 11.25 -25.04
C LYS A 310 -0.86 12.56 -24.38
N GLU A 311 -1.93 12.52 -23.61
CA GLU A 311 -2.43 13.70 -22.90
C GLU A 311 -1.63 13.99 -21.63
N ALA A 312 -1.00 12.97 -21.03
CA ALA A 312 -0.20 13.15 -19.83
C ALA A 312 0.97 12.20 -19.66
N TYR A 313 1.98 12.69 -18.93
CA TYR A 313 3.15 11.94 -18.52
C TYR A 313 3.37 12.18 -17.03
N THR A 314 3.56 11.11 -16.27
CA THR A 314 3.73 11.20 -14.82
C THR A 314 4.93 10.40 -14.35
N PHE A 315 5.52 10.85 -13.24
CA PHE A 315 6.61 10.15 -12.58
C PHE A 315 6.42 10.22 -11.07
N ASN A 316 6.33 9.06 -10.42
CA ASN A 316 6.23 8.94 -8.98
C ASN A 316 7.64 8.80 -8.37
N VAL A 317 8.08 9.77 -7.58
CA VAL A 317 9.40 9.79 -6.95
C VAL A 317 9.52 8.72 -5.84
N LYS A 318 8.41 8.36 -5.18
CA LYS A 318 8.41 7.33 -4.12
C LYS A 318 8.56 5.93 -4.70
N THR A 319 7.79 5.61 -5.75
CA THR A 319 7.80 4.26 -6.37
C THR A 319 8.77 4.15 -7.54
N MET A 320 9.33 5.27 -8.02
CA MET A 320 10.19 5.36 -9.21
C MET A 320 9.48 4.91 -10.50
N GLU A 321 8.15 5.01 -10.55
CA GLU A 321 7.33 4.58 -11.68
C GLU A 321 7.08 5.74 -12.66
N PHE A 322 7.27 5.45 -13.94
CA PHE A 322 6.96 6.36 -15.05
C PHE A 322 5.74 5.86 -15.82
N GLN A 323 4.78 6.76 -16.07
CA GLN A 323 3.57 6.43 -16.82
C GLN A 323 3.32 7.41 -17.97
N MET A 324 2.72 6.89 -19.04
CA MET A 324 2.22 7.63 -20.19
C MET A 324 0.76 7.33 -20.35
N LEU A 325 -0.07 8.36 -20.41
CA LEU A 325 -1.51 8.20 -20.27
C LEU A 325 -2.21 8.80 -21.47
N ASP A 326 -3.14 8.02 -22.02
CA ASP A 326 -3.96 8.44 -23.14
C ASP A 326 -4.93 9.55 -22.72
N ARG A 327 -5.35 9.55 -21.45
CA ARG A 327 -6.22 10.58 -20.89
C ARG A 327 -5.72 11.04 -19.52
N ILE A 328 -5.95 12.33 -19.23
CA ILE A 328 -5.56 12.95 -17.96
C ILE A 328 -6.30 12.32 -16.76
N ASP A 329 -7.47 11.72 -16.97
CA ASP A 329 -8.28 11.10 -15.91
C ASP A 329 -7.75 9.78 -15.36
N GLU A 330 -6.70 9.25 -15.96
CA GLU A 330 -6.07 8.00 -15.52
C GLU A 330 -5.09 8.18 -14.36
N ILE A 331 -4.83 9.43 -13.94
CA ILE A 331 -3.63 9.85 -13.19
C ILE A 331 -3.60 9.55 -11.69
N ALA A 332 -4.71 9.28 -11.01
CA ALA A 332 -4.63 8.92 -9.59
C ALA A 332 -5.86 8.18 -9.07
N VAL A 333 -6.15 7.02 -9.66
CA VAL A 333 -6.91 5.98 -8.97
C VAL A 333 -6.10 4.71 -9.11
N ASP A 334 -5.59 4.16 -8.02
CA ASP A 334 -4.82 2.92 -8.07
C ASP A 334 -5.70 1.77 -8.57
N ASP A 335 -5.09 0.72 -9.14
CA ASP A 335 -5.84 -0.35 -9.81
C ASP A 335 -6.88 -1.01 -8.90
N PHE A 336 -6.59 -1.13 -7.59
CA PHE A 336 -7.56 -1.65 -6.62
C PHE A 336 -8.81 -0.75 -6.56
N THR A 337 -8.62 0.56 -6.46
CA THR A 337 -9.71 1.55 -6.39
C THR A 337 -10.44 1.66 -7.73
N LYS A 338 -9.74 1.58 -8.88
CA LYS A 338 -10.37 1.54 -10.22
C LYS A 338 -11.33 0.36 -10.34
N GLN A 339 -10.95 -0.79 -9.81
CA GLN A 339 -11.80 -1.97 -9.83
C GLN A 339 -13.00 -1.91 -8.88
N LEU A 340 -13.02 -0.99 -7.92
CA LEU A 340 -14.21 -0.76 -7.11
C LEU A 340 -15.36 -0.17 -7.96
N ASN A 341 -15.03 0.58 -9.01
CA ASN A 341 -16.01 1.05 -10.00
C ASN A 341 -16.75 -0.11 -10.71
N ALA A 342 -16.12 -1.28 -10.81
CA ALA A 342 -16.76 -2.47 -11.38
C ALA A 342 -17.74 -3.16 -10.39
N ILE A 343 -17.63 -2.88 -9.08
CA ILE A 343 -18.57 -3.36 -8.06
C ILE A 343 -19.72 -2.36 -7.92
N TYR A 344 -19.39 -1.09 -7.68
CA TYR A 344 -20.34 0.02 -7.65
C TYR A 344 -19.86 1.11 -8.62
N PRO A 345 -20.58 1.34 -9.73
CA PRO A 345 -20.27 2.43 -10.64
C PRO A 345 -20.34 3.76 -9.90
N VAL A 346 -19.20 4.44 -9.75
CA VAL A 346 -19.03 5.64 -8.92
C VAL A 346 -20.01 6.75 -9.32
N GLU A 347 -20.28 6.89 -10.62
CA GLU A 347 -21.23 7.85 -11.18
C GLU A 347 -22.69 7.58 -10.78
N GLU A 348 -23.03 6.32 -10.45
CA GLU A 348 -24.39 5.92 -10.08
C GLU A 348 -24.66 6.04 -8.58
N ILE A 349 -23.63 5.96 -7.73
CA ILE A 349 -23.76 5.98 -6.27
C ILE A 349 -24.56 7.17 -5.74
N PRO A 350 -24.36 8.43 -6.19
CA PRO A 350 -25.16 9.56 -5.72
C PRO A 350 -26.66 9.37 -5.97
N ASN A 351 -27.02 8.85 -7.15
CA ASN A 351 -28.40 8.60 -7.53
C ASN A 351 -29.00 7.44 -6.73
N MET A 352 -28.20 6.41 -6.44
CA MET A 352 -28.61 5.28 -5.61
C MET A 352 -28.93 5.72 -4.17
N VAL A 353 -28.03 6.47 -3.52
CA VAL A 353 -28.22 6.96 -2.14
C VAL A 353 -29.46 7.87 -2.07
N ALA A 354 -29.65 8.76 -3.05
CA ALA A 354 -30.83 9.60 -3.13
C ALA A 354 -32.14 8.78 -3.29
N ALA A 355 -32.13 7.75 -4.14
CA ALA A 355 -33.28 6.88 -4.33
C ALA A 355 -33.62 6.07 -3.07
N TYR A 356 -32.62 5.54 -2.37
CA TYR A 356 -32.83 4.82 -1.11
C TYR A 356 -33.42 5.72 -0.03
N ARG A 357 -32.96 6.98 0.06
CA ARG A 357 -33.54 7.99 0.96
C ARG A 357 -35.02 8.23 0.69
N GLU A 358 -35.43 8.33 -0.57
CA GLU A 358 -36.85 8.48 -0.92
C GLU A 358 -37.68 7.24 -0.57
N VAL A 359 -37.15 6.04 -0.86
CA VAL A 359 -37.82 4.77 -0.56
C VAL A 359 -38.01 4.59 0.94
N ILE A 360 -36.97 4.78 1.76
CA ILE A 360 -37.02 4.64 3.22
C ILE A 360 -38.03 5.63 3.82
N ARG A 361 -38.00 6.89 3.37
CA ARG A 361 -38.96 7.92 3.79
C ARG A 361 -40.42 7.51 3.52
N ASN A 362 -40.68 6.78 2.45
CA ASN A 362 -42.01 6.31 2.08
C ASN A 362 -42.45 5.04 2.82
N LEU A 363 -41.49 4.21 3.28
CA LEU A 363 -41.76 2.94 3.95
C LEU A 363 -42.10 3.09 5.44
N GLY A 364 -41.64 4.16 6.10
CA GLY A 364 -42.06 4.48 7.47
C GLY A 364 -41.57 3.51 8.56
N GLY A 365 -40.43 2.82 8.33
CA GLY A 365 -39.71 2.05 9.34
C GLY A 365 -39.31 0.64 8.88
N ASP A 366 -40.23 -0.15 8.31
CA ASP A 366 -39.93 -1.53 7.89
C ASP A 366 -39.15 -1.55 6.56
N ILE A 367 -37.84 -1.80 6.64
CA ILE A 367 -36.95 -1.91 5.48
C ILE A 367 -37.03 -3.33 4.90
N PRO A 368 -37.34 -3.51 3.60
CA PRO A 368 -37.27 -4.81 2.95
C PRO A 368 -35.85 -5.38 3.01
N GLY A 369 -35.69 -6.66 3.33
CA GLY A 369 -34.36 -7.28 3.44
C GLY A 369 -33.48 -7.17 2.18
N ALA A 370 -34.06 -7.01 0.99
CA ALA A 370 -33.28 -6.72 -0.22
C ALA A 370 -32.62 -5.33 -0.17
N LEU A 371 -33.30 -4.32 0.39
CA LEU A 371 -32.76 -2.97 0.57
C LEU A 371 -31.76 -2.93 1.73
N GLU A 372 -31.97 -3.71 2.78
CA GLU A 372 -31.02 -3.89 3.88
C GLU A 372 -29.66 -4.42 3.38
N VAL A 373 -29.67 -5.45 2.53
CA VAL A 373 -28.46 -5.99 1.88
C VAL A 373 -27.73 -4.92 1.07
N GLU A 374 -28.45 -4.03 0.37
CA GLU A 374 -27.85 -2.92 -0.38
C GLU A 374 -27.21 -1.87 0.52
N LEU A 375 -27.90 -1.46 1.58
CA LEU A 375 -27.38 -0.49 2.53
C LEU A 375 -26.11 -1.00 3.20
N LEU A 376 -26.09 -2.26 3.62
CA LEU A 376 -24.91 -2.88 4.23
C LEU A 376 -23.77 -3.06 3.22
N SER A 377 -24.07 -3.34 1.94
CA SER A 377 -23.06 -3.42 0.88
C SER A 377 -22.43 -2.06 0.58
N LEU A 378 -23.24 -0.99 0.58
CA LEU A 378 -22.72 0.39 0.52
C LEU A 378 -21.91 0.76 1.77
N GLN A 379 -22.30 0.29 2.95
CA GLN A 379 -21.53 0.50 4.17
C GLN A 379 -20.13 -0.10 4.05
N GLN A 380 -20.03 -1.35 3.59
CA GLN A 380 -18.75 -2.00 3.31
C GLN A 380 -17.94 -1.25 2.26
N PHE A 381 -18.59 -0.76 1.20
CA PHE A 381 -17.95 0.02 0.14
C PHE A 381 -17.32 1.31 0.68
N PHE A 382 -18.08 2.11 1.42
CA PHE A 382 -17.55 3.34 2.02
C PHE A 382 -16.49 3.06 3.08
N THR A 383 -16.68 2.04 3.91
CA THR A 383 -15.67 1.62 4.90
C THR A 383 -14.37 1.23 4.20
N LEU A 384 -14.44 0.47 3.10
CA LEU A 384 -13.28 0.12 2.30
C LEU A 384 -12.58 1.36 1.75
N LEU A 385 -13.33 2.32 1.17
CA LEU A 385 -12.78 3.57 0.64
C LEU A 385 -12.11 4.43 1.72
N ILE A 386 -12.70 4.55 2.90
CA ILE A 386 -12.11 5.27 4.04
C ILE A 386 -10.76 4.66 4.42
N ASN A 387 -10.68 3.33 4.46
CA ASN A 387 -9.47 2.62 4.85
C ASN A 387 -8.39 2.62 3.75
N ILE A 388 -8.63 3.16 2.56
CA ILE A 388 -7.63 3.26 1.49
C ILE A 388 -7.47 4.69 0.96
N ASP A 389 -7.99 5.69 1.69
CA ASP A 389 -8.04 7.10 1.27
C ASP A 389 -8.72 7.32 -0.10
N GLY A 390 -9.63 6.41 -0.48
CA GLY A 390 -10.29 6.39 -1.79
C GLY A 390 -11.55 7.25 -1.89
N LEU A 391 -12.06 7.78 -0.77
CA LEU A 391 -13.25 8.65 -0.78
C LEU A 391 -13.00 9.95 -1.55
N GLU A 392 -11.89 10.64 -1.26
CA GLU A 392 -11.49 11.89 -1.92
C GLU A 392 -11.11 11.63 -3.38
N ALA A 393 -10.34 10.56 -3.63
CA ALA A 393 -9.93 10.19 -4.99
C ALA A 393 -11.11 9.93 -5.93
N LEU A 394 -12.27 9.52 -5.40
CA LEU A 394 -13.49 9.26 -6.16
C LEU A 394 -14.53 10.40 -6.05
N GLY A 395 -14.26 11.48 -5.32
CA GLY A 395 -15.18 12.60 -5.13
C GLY A 395 -16.49 12.21 -4.41
N LEU A 396 -16.44 11.23 -3.51
CA LEU A 396 -17.61 10.64 -2.85
C LEU A 396 -17.85 11.16 -1.43
N GLU A 397 -17.09 12.14 -0.93
CA GLU A 397 -17.15 12.60 0.46
C GLU A 397 -18.53 13.14 0.82
N LYS A 398 -19.11 13.97 -0.06
CA LYS A 398 -20.47 14.49 0.15
C LYS A 398 -21.52 13.38 0.12
N VAL A 399 -21.36 12.41 -0.78
CA VAL A 399 -22.27 11.28 -0.93
C VAL A 399 -22.22 10.37 0.30
N TYR A 400 -21.03 10.18 0.87
CA TYR A 400 -20.85 9.46 2.11
C TYR A 400 -21.56 10.16 3.28
N GLN A 401 -21.46 11.49 3.39
CA GLN A 401 -22.24 12.25 4.40
C GLN A 401 -23.74 12.08 4.20
N ASP A 402 -24.24 12.17 2.96
CA ASP A 402 -25.65 11.92 2.64
C ASP A 402 -26.09 10.49 3.00
N TYR A 403 -25.19 9.51 2.86
CA TYR A 403 -25.42 8.13 3.27
C TYR A 403 -25.44 7.95 4.81
N VAL A 404 -24.55 8.61 5.54
CA VAL A 404 -24.55 8.60 7.02
C VAL A 404 -25.84 9.22 7.57
N GLU A 405 -26.28 10.35 7.03
CA GLU A 405 -27.58 10.94 7.38
C GLU A 405 -28.75 9.99 7.09
N LEU A 406 -28.68 9.24 5.98
CA LEU A 406 -29.69 8.25 5.64
C LEU A 406 -29.77 7.15 6.70
N LEU A 407 -28.64 6.57 7.11
CA LEU A 407 -28.61 5.57 8.17
C LEU A 407 -29.15 6.13 9.50
N GLY A 408 -28.74 7.36 9.88
CA GLY A 408 -29.28 8.00 11.09
C GLY A 408 -30.81 8.18 11.06
N SER A 409 -31.40 8.42 9.88
CA SER A 409 -32.86 8.51 9.74
C SER A 409 -33.60 7.18 9.88
N ILE A 410 -32.89 6.06 9.69
CA ILE A 410 -33.41 4.70 9.93
C ILE A 410 -33.38 4.42 11.44
N ASP A 411 -32.26 4.72 12.09
CA ASP A 411 -32.08 4.54 13.53
C ASP A 411 -33.05 5.42 14.35
N GLU A 412 -33.31 6.66 13.91
CA GLU A 412 -34.34 7.54 14.52
C GLU A 412 -35.78 7.01 14.36
N ALA A 413 -36.04 6.14 13.37
CA ALA A 413 -37.32 5.48 13.20
C ALA A 413 -37.47 4.21 14.07
N GLU A 414 -36.36 3.60 14.49
CA GLU A 414 -36.32 2.42 15.36
C GLU A 414 -36.14 2.75 16.86
N GLU A 415 -35.47 3.84 17.23
CA GLU A 415 -35.27 4.22 18.63
C GLU A 415 -35.41 5.72 18.92
N SER A 416 -36.33 6.04 19.82
CA SER A 416 -36.39 7.32 20.52
C SER A 416 -35.42 7.39 21.72
N GLN A 417 -34.28 6.67 21.70
CA GLN A 417 -33.29 6.62 22.79
C GLN A 417 -31.86 6.15 22.36
N SER A 418 -31.07 6.89 21.56
CA SER A 418 -29.64 6.51 21.41
C SER A 418 -28.63 7.62 21.04
N THR A 419 -28.95 8.90 21.20
CA THR A 419 -27.98 10.00 20.94
C THR A 419 -26.84 10.12 21.97
N GLN A 420 -26.79 9.30 23.03
CA GLN A 420 -25.75 9.37 24.07
C GLN A 420 -24.54 8.46 23.82
N THR A 421 -24.68 7.37 23.08
CA THR A 421 -23.63 6.33 22.93
C THR A 421 -22.48 6.77 22.02
N ASP A 422 -22.77 7.49 20.94
CA ASP A 422 -21.75 7.97 20.00
C ASP A 422 -20.85 9.05 20.62
N ASP A 423 -21.44 9.98 21.40
CA ASP A 423 -20.69 10.99 22.16
C ASP A 423 -19.75 10.33 23.19
N HIS A 424 -20.16 9.22 23.80
CA HIS A 424 -19.36 8.49 24.78
C HIS A 424 -18.16 7.80 24.14
N TYR A 425 -18.33 7.17 22.97
CA TYR A 425 -17.23 6.53 22.24
C TYR A 425 -16.17 7.54 21.80
N VAL A 426 -16.58 8.65 21.19
CA VAL A 426 -15.67 9.72 20.74
C VAL A 426 -14.88 10.30 21.91
N THR A 427 -15.56 10.56 23.03
CA THR A 427 -14.91 11.09 24.24
C THR A 427 -13.92 10.08 24.84
N TYR A 428 -14.29 8.80 24.88
CA TYR A 428 -13.40 7.71 25.30
C TYR A 428 -12.16 7.62 24.42
N MET A 429 -12.30 7.67 23.09
CA MET A 429 -11.19 7.62 22.14
C MET A 429 -10.24 8.82 22.30
N SER A 430 -10.79 10.02 22.49
CA SER A 430 -9.98 11.20 22.77
C SER A 430 -9.20 11.05 24.09
N LEU A 431 -9.83 10.47 25.11
CA LEU A 431 -9.21 10.27 26.41
C LEU A 431 -8.01 9.30 26.35
N ILE A 432 -8.15 8.15 25.69
CA ILE A 432 -7.05 7.18 25.53
C ILE A 432 -5.92 7.70 24.64
N GLN A 433 -6.24 8.46 23.58
CA GLN A 433 -5.24 9.03 22.66
C GLN A 433 -4.39 10.13 23.33
N ASN A 434 -4.96 10.85 24.29
CA ASN A 434 -4.27 11.92 25.02
C ASN A 434 -3.41 11.40 26.19
N MET A 435 -3.45 10.11 26.51
CA MET A 435 -2.59 9.55 27.56
C MET A 435 -1.13 9.50 27.11
N SER A 436 -0.27 10.18 27.86
CA SER A 436 1.17 10.24 27.60
C SER A 436 1.98 10.18 28.89
N ILE A 437 3.25 9.76 28.77
CA ILE A 437 4.21 9.77 29.87
C ILE A 437 5.48 10.53 29.46
N SER A 438 6.16 11.11 30.44
CA SER A 438 7.44 11.77 30.22
C SER A 438 8.57 10.74 30.10
N VAL A 439 9.25 10.77 28.94
CA VAL A 439 10.39 9.93 28.57
C VAL A 439 11.56 10.86 28.20
N GLY A 440 12.49 11.07 29.14
CA GLY A 440 13.55 12.08 28.98
C GLY A 440 12.97 13.50 29.02
N ASP A 441 13.23 14.30 28.00
CA ASP A 441 12.74 15.68 27.86
C ASP A 441 11.44 15.78 27.02
N GLU A 442 10.92 14.65 26.53
CA GLU A 442 9.74 14.59 25.67
C GLU A 442 8.56 13.86 26.34
N ASN A 443 7.34 14.18 25.90
CA ASN A 443 6.14 13.42 26.26
C ASN A 443 5.81 12.47 25.12
N GLU A 444 5.69 11.18 25.44
CA GLU A 444 5.37 10.14 24.47
C GLU A 444 4.04 9.48 24.84
N GLY A 445 3.18 9.25 23.82
CA GLY A 445 1.89 8.60 24.00
C GLY A 445 2.02 7.13 24.40
N ILE A 446 1.12 6.65 25.27
CA ILE A 446 1.20 5.28 25.81
C ILE A 446 1.18 4.22 24.69
N TYR A 447 0.39 4.41 23.62
CA TYR A 447 0.35 3.50 22.48
C TYR A 447 1.69 3.38 21.75
N SER A 448 2.39 4.50 21.50
CA SER A 448 3.73 4.51 20.88
C SER A 448 4.70 3.68 21.70
N ILE A 449 4.64 3.83 23.03
CA ILE A 449 5.52 3.11 23.94
C ILE A 449 5.22 1.62 23.92
N PHE A 450 3.96 1.19 24.03
CA PHE A 450 3.61 -0.23 23.94
C PHE A 450 4.02 -0.87 22.60
N ASN A 451 3.97 -0.12 21.49
CA ASN A 451 4.39 -0.62 20.18
C ASN A 451 5.90 -0.89 20.08
N ARG A 452 6.73 -0.11 20.80
CA ARG A 452 8.20 -0.25 20.75
C ARG A 452 8.81 -0.93 21.97
N ILE A 453 8.06 -1.13 23.06
CA ILE A 453 8.63 -1.55 24.35
C ILE A 453 9.35 -2.91 24.26
N ASN A 454 8.86 -3.82 23.42
CA ASN A 454 9.49 -5.14 23.23
C ASN A 454 10.76 -5.09 22.37
N GLN A 455 11.00 -3.99 21.66
CA GLN A 455 12.20 -3.77 20.83
C GLN A 455 13.36 -3.18 21.65
N ILE A 456 13.08 -2.68 22.85
CA ILE A 456 14.08 -2.12 23.75
C ILE A 456 14.88 -3.28 24.34
N SER A 457 16.19 -3.31 24.13
CA SER A 457 17.06 -4.38 24.63
C SER A 457 17.27 -4.32 26.15
N ASP A 458 17.29 -3.13 26.75
CA ASP A 458 17.46 -2.93 28.19
C ASP A 458 16.19 -3.33 28.97
N GLU A 459 16.30 -4.40 29.76
CA GLU A 459 15.22 -4.92 30.61
C GLU A 459 14.76 -3.94 31.68
N GLN A 460 15.66 -3.17 32.27
CA GLN A 460 15.31 -2.17 33.28
C GLN A 460 14.56 -1.00 32.65
N GLU A 461 14.97 -0.57 31.46
CA GLU A 461 14.26 0.45 30.70
C GLU A 461 12.83 0.00 30.36
N ARG A 462 12.66 -1.22 29.83
CA ARG A 462 11.32 -1.81 29.58
C ARG A 462 10.46 -1.78 30.84
N LYS A 463 11.02 -2.18 31.98
CA LYS A 463 10.30 -2.22 33.27
C LYS A 463 9.87 -0.82 33.72
N VAL A 464 10.75 0.17 33.62
CA VAL A 464 10.45 1.56 34.01
C VAL A 464 9.36 2.17 33.10
N LEU A 465 9.46 1.98 31.78
CA LEU A 465 8.46 2.49 30.84
C LEU A 465 7.09 1.85 31.07
N GLN A 466 7.05 0.52 31.23
CA GLN A 466 5.80 -0.20 31.51
C GLN A 466 5.15 0.28 32.82
N GLU A 467 5.94 0.44 33.89
CA GLU A 467 5.45 0.93 35.18
C GLU A 467 4.82 2.32 35.05
N LYS A 468 5.47 3.24 34.33
CA LYS A 468 4.92 4.57 34.06
C LYS A 468 3.59 4.48 33.28
N CYS A 469 3.53 3.70 32.20
CA CYS A 469 2.30 3.52 31.43
C CYS A 469 1.14 3.02 32.29
N PHE A 470 1.33 1.96 33.06
CA PHE A 470 0.27 1.41 33.91
C PHE A 470 -0.14 2.36 35.06
N THR A 471 0.80 3.14 35.57
CA THR A 471 0.51 4.18 36.57
C THR A 471 -0.39 5.26 35.97
N THR A 472 -0.08 5.71 34.74
CA THR A 472 -0.94 6.68 34.04
C THR A 472 -2.31 6.11 33.72
N ILE A 473 -2.43 4.88 33.22
CA ILE A 473 -3.74 4.25 32.97
C ILE A 473 -4.58 4.22 34.25
N LYS A 474 -3.96 3.94 35.40
CA LYS A 474 -4.65 3.94 36.69
C LYS A 474 -5.23 5.32 37.05
N GLU A 475 -4.57 6.42 36.71
CA GLU A 475 -5.07 7.78 36.97
C GLU A 475 -6.41 8.05 36.26
N TYR A 476 -6.66 7.37 35.13
CA TYR A 476 -7.89 7.46 34.35
C TYR A 476 -8.86 6.29 34.57
N ALA A 477 -8.47 5.27 35.34
CA ALA A 477 -9.17 3.99 35.37
C ALA A 477 -10.61 4.09 35.92
N ASP A 478 -10.89 4.94 36.90
CA ASP A 478 -12.26 5.16 37.38
C ASP A 478 -13.17 5.73 36.27
N VAL A 479 -12.63 6.61 35.42
CA VAL A 479 -13.37 7.19 34.29
C VAL A 479 -13.60 6.15 33.20
N LEU A 480 -12.57 5.38 32.85
CA LEU A 480 -12.66 4.29 31.87
C LEU A 480 -13.65 3.20 32.30
N LEU A 481 -13.62 2.81 33.58
CA LEU A 481 -14.58 1.87 34.16
C LEU A 481 -16.00 2.44 34.16
N GLY A 482 -16.15 3.77 34.31
CA GLY A 482 -17.44 4.45 34.12
C GLY A 482 -18.02 4.20 32.73
N TYR A 483 -17.22 4.39 31.67
CA TYR A 483 -17.64 4.08 30.30
C TYR A 483 -18.02 2.60 30.13
N PHE A 484 -17.22 1.68 30.68
CA PHE A 484 -17.53 0.25 30.67
C PHE A 484 -18.88 -0.03 31.34
N VAL A 485 -19.14 0.53 32.53
CA VAL A 485 -20.40 0.32 33.25
C VAL A 485 -21.58 0.83 32.41
N GLU A 486 -21.50 2.03 31.86
CA GLU A 486 -22.57 2.59 31.02
C GLU A 486 -22.81 1.73 29.77
N ALA A 487 -21.75 1.32 29.07
CA ALA A 487 -21.86 0.52 27.85
C ALA A 487 -22.43 -0.89 28.11
N LYS A 488 -22.14 -1.52 29.26
CA LYS A 488 -22.64 -2.87 29.57
C LYS A 488 -24.04 -2.89 30.18
N LYS A 489 -24.58 -1.76 30.65
CA LYS A 489 -25.90 -1.68 31.29
C LYS A 489 -27.03 -2.35 30.49
N PRO A 490 -27.14 -2.16 29.15
CA PRO A 490 -28.20 -2.81 28.38
C PRO A 490 -28.16 -4.34 28.45
N TYR A 491 -26.98 -4.93 28.61
CA TYR A 491 -26.78 -6.38 28.62
C TYR A 491 -26.77 -7.02 30.03
N ILE A 492 -27.06 -6.22 31.06
CA ILE A 492 -27.30 -6.74 32.42
C ILE A 492 -28.57 -7.59 32.43
N GLU A 493 -29.59 -7.19 31.69
CA GLU A 493 -30.88 -7.88 31.59
C GLU A 493 -30.77 -9.17 30.76
N PRO A 494 -31.19 -10.34 31.27
CA PRO A 494 -31.02 -11.63 30.60
C PRO A 494 -31.65 -11.72 29.20
N MET A 495 -32.74 -10.98 28.96
CA MET A 495 -33.43 -10.96 27.67
C MET A 495 -32.56 -10.32 26.58
N ASN A 496 -31.89 -9.21 26.91
CA ASN A 496 -31.00 -8.50 25.99
C ASN A 496 -29.73 -9.31 25.71
N THR A 497 -29.17 -9.98 26.73
CA THR A 497 -28.06 -10.93 26.53
C THR A 497 -28.44 -12.04 25.55
N LYS A 498 -29.61 -12.66 25.75
CA LYS A 498 -30.06 -13.76 24.89
C LYS A 498 -30.21 -13.28 23.44
N GLN A 499 -30.89 -12.16 23.25
CA GLN A 499 -31.10 -11.59 21.92
C GLN A 499 -29.78 -11.24 21.24
N TYR A 500 -28.83 -10.63 21.96
CA TYR A 500 -27.51 -10.31 21.42
C TYR A 500 -26.74 -11.57 21.01
N VAL A 501 -26.64 -12.59 21.87
CA VAL A 501 -25.89 -13.83 21.55
C VAL A 501 -26.51 -14.58 20.37
N GLU A 502 -27.85 -14.59 20.26
CA GLU A 502 -28.56 -15.17 19.11
C GLU A 502 -28.37 -14.36 17.83
N ASN A 503 -28.39 -13.03 17.93
CA ASN A 503 -28.31 -12.09 16.81
C ASN A 503 -26.89 -11.66 16.44
N VAL A 504 -25.84 -12.03 17.19
CA VAL A 504 -24.44 -11.66 16.87
C VAL A 504 -23.57 -12.91 16.73
N PHE A 505 -23.60 -13.80 17.72
CA PHE A 505 -22.82 -15.04 17.63
C PHE A 505 -23.52 -16.16 16.86
N GLY A 506 -24.79 -15.99 16.50
CA GLY A 506 -25.55 -17.00 15.76
C GLY A 506 -25.73 -18.30 16.56
N CYS A 507 -25.75 -18.21 17.90
CA CYS A 507 -25.86 -19.36 18.79
C CYS A 507 -26.72 -19.03 20.03
N SER A 508 -27.16 -20.05 20.77
CA SER A 508 -27.80 -19.84 22.07
C SER A 508 -26.79 -19.64 23.20
N VAL A 509 -27.19 -18.91 24.26
CA VAL A 509 -26.42 -18.77 25.52
C VAL A 509 -26.03 -20.15 26.09
N HIS A 510 -26.89 -21.16 25.93
CA HIS A 510 -26.60 -22.52 26.37
C HIS A 510 -25.36 -23.14 25.70
N HIS A 511 -25.09 -22.81 24.43
CA HIS A 511 -23.87 -23.27 23.76
C HIS A 511 -22.61 -22.66 24.40
N ILE A 512 -22.66 -21.36 24.72
CA ILE A 512 -21.57 -20.66 25.41
C ILE A 512 -21.36 -21.25 26.82
N ASP A 513 -22.44 -21.57 27.55
CA ASP A 513 -22.35 -22.22 28.86
C ASP A 513 -21.68 -23.60 28.79
N ILE A 514 -22.08 -24.45 27.83
CA ILE A 514 -21.46 -25.77 27.63
C ILE A 514 -19.98 -25.63 27.28
N PHE A 515 -19.64 -24.71 26.37
CA PHE A 515 -18.26 -24.42 26.03
C PHE A 515 -17.48 -24.01 27.27
N ASN A 516 -17.99 -23.04 28.02
CA ASN A 516 -17.33 -22.48 29.18
C ASN A 516 -17.07 -23.55 30.24
N GLN A 517 -18.05 -24.41 30.51
CA GLN A 517 -17.91 -25.52 31.46
C GLN A 517 -16.77 -26.47 31.06
N ILE A 518 -16.70 -26.88 29.80
CA ILE A 518 -15.70 -27.85 29.33
C ILE A 518 -14.31 -27.21 29.21
N TYR A 519 -14.25 -26.00 28.66
CA TYR A 519 -13.00 -25.30 28.41
C TYR A 519 -12.30 -24.94 29.71
N GLN A 520 -13.05 -24.48 30.72
CA GLN A 520 -12.52 -24.14 32.04
C GLN A 520 -11.84 -25.34 32.74
N GLU A 521 -12.32 -26.57 32.53
CA GLU A 521 -11.70 -27.80 33.07
C GLU A 521 -10.29 -28.05 32.50
N GLN A 522 -10.00 -27.58 31.28
CA GLN A 522 -8.74 -27.83 30.57
C GLN A 522 -7.81 -26.61 30.55
N PHE A 523 -8.35 -25.42 30.82
CA PHE A 523 -7.68 -24.13 30.64
C PHE A 523 -6.29 -24.03 31.30
N GLU A 524 -6.18 -24.45 32.57
CA GLU A 524 -4.92 -24.43 33.32
C GLU A 524 -3.87 -25.34 32.68
N SER A 525 -4.27 -26.54 32.25
CA SER A 525 -3.36 -27.48 31.57
C SER A 525 -2.90 -26.96 30.22
N LEU A 526 -3.80 -26.37 29.40
CA LEU A 526 -3.41 -25.79 28.11
C LEU A 526 -2.46 -24.61 28.30
N THR A 527 -2.77 -23.72 29.24
CA THR A 527 -1.94 -22.56 29.59
C THR A 527 -0.52 -22.98 29.90
N LYS A 528 -0.37 -23.90 30.85
CA LYS A 528 0.93 -24.38 31.30
C LYS A 528 1.77 -24.92 30.15
N ARG A 529 1.19 -25.72 29.26
CA ARG A 529 1.91 -26.33 28.12
C ARG A 529 2.38 -25.29 27.12
N ILE A 530 1.51 -24.35 26.73
CA ILE A 530 1.88 -23.30 25.77
C ILE A 530 2.98 -22.41 26.39
N TYR A 531 2.88 -22.08 27.67
CA TYR A 531 3.83 -21.17 28.34
C TYR A 531 5.18 -21.79 28.61
N GLU A 532 5.25 -23.10 28.90
CA GLU A 532 6.52 -23.82 29.01
C GLU A 532 7.34 -23.76 27.71
N VAL A 533 6.68 -23.62 26.56
CA VAL A 533 7.35 -23.54 25.25
C VAL A 533 7.67 -22.10 24.87
N ILE A 534 6.71 -21.17 25.06
CA ILE A 534 6.93 -19.75 24.76
C ILE A 534 7.95 -19.13 25.74
N PHE A 535 8.08 -19.65 26.97
CA PHE A 535 8.99 -19.12 27.99
C PHE A 535 9.89 -20.22 28.58
N PRO A 536 10.81 -20.82 27.80
CA PRO A 536 11.50 -22.07 28.15
C PRO A 536 12.42 -21.96 29.39
N ASN A 537 12.84 -20.76 29.75
CA ASN A 537 13.73 -20.48 30.89
C ASN A 537 13.02 -19.88 32.11
N GLN A 538 11.69 -19.83 32.08
CA GLN A 538 10.89 -19.34 33.19
C GLN A 538 9.95 -20.44 33.68
N PRO A 539 9.86 -20.67 35.00
CA PRO A 539 8.89 -21.63 35.50
C PRO A 539 7.50 -21.12 35.11
N SER A 540 6.62 -22.02 34.63
CA SER A 540 5.29 -21.67 34.13
C SER A 540 4.45 -20.86 35.11
N ASN A 541 4.74 -20.94 36.42
CA ASN A 541 4.09 -20.18 37.48
C ASN A 541 4.76 -18.83 37.85
N GLN A 542 5.80 -18.39 37.12
CA GLN A 542 6.50 -17.12 37.28
C GLN A 542 7.01 -16.57 35.93
N VAL A 543 6.11 -16.35 34.98
CA VAL A 543 6.45 -15.79 33.66
C VAL A 543 6.50 -14.26 33.70
N ASP A 544 7.60 -13.63 33.29
CA ASP A 544 7.75 -12.19 33.06
C ASP A 544 7.38 -11.88 31.60
N PHE A 545 6.27 -11.17 31.37
CA PHE A 545 5.82 -10.82 30.02
C PHE A 545 6.75 -9.84 29.30
N LEU A 546 7.65 -9.16 30.04
CA LEU A 546 8.72 -8.32 29.48
C LEU A 546 10.02 -9.10 29.23
N TYR A 547 10.00 -10.42 29.40
CA TYR A 547 11.15 -11.26 29.11
C TYR A 547 11.51 -11.14 27.63
N PHE A 548 12.67 -10.53 27.38
CA PHE A 548 13.21 -10.39 26.04
C PHE A 548 13.82 -11.72 25.63
N GLN A 549 13.31 -12.28 24.53
CA GLN A 549 13.95 -13.41 23.90
C GLN A 549 14.99 -12.88 22.92
N GLU A 550 16.28 -13.10 23.23
CA GLU A 550 17.40 -12.76 22.33
C GLU A 550 17.27 -13.49 20.97
N GLU A 551 16.57 -14.62 20.95
CA GLU A 551 16.27 -15.40 19.75
C GLU A 551 14.88 -15.03 19.22
N HIS A 552 14.70 -13.80 18.74
CA HIS A 552 13.81 -13.66 17.61
C HIS A 552 14.51 -14.34 16.43
N THR A 553 14.11 -15.57 16.10
CA THR A 553 14.31 -16.12 14.75
C THR A 553 14.06 -14.98 13.78
N GLU A 554 15.04 -14.64 12.94
CA GLU A 554 14.90 -13.61 11.91
C GLU A 554 13.51 -13.77 11.30
N LEU A 555 12.63 -12.81 11.60
CA LEU A 555 11.28 -12.85 11.05
C LEU A 555 11.46 -12.86 9.54
N PRO A 556 10.78 -13.76 8.83
CA PRO A 556 10.91 -13.78 7.39
C PRO A 556 10.48 -12.42 6.85
N ASP A 557 11.21 -11.90 5.86
CA ASP A 557 10.91 -10.64 5.19
C ASP A 557 10.23 -10.98 3.86
N LEU A 558 9.03 -11.57 3.95
CA LEU A 558 8.29 -12.02 2.78
C LEU A 558 7.63 -10.84 2.07
N GLU A 559 7.69 -10.84 0.75
CA GLU A 559 6.82 -9.99 -0.05
C GLU A 559 5.40 -10.58 -0.12
N LEU A 560 4.37 -9.74 -0.33
CA LEU A 560 2.98 -10.20 -0.41
C LEU A 560 2.77 -11.25 -1.53
N GLU A 561 3.45 -11.08 -2.66
CA GLU A 561 3.46 -12.04 -3.78
C GLU A 561 4.03 -13.41 -3.36
N GLU A 562 5.06 -13.42 -2.52
CA GLU A 562 5.61 -14.66 -1.97
C GLU A 562 4.60 -15.34 -1.04
N GLY A 563 3.87 -14.55 -0.24
CA GLY A 563 2.77 -15.04 0.59
C GLY A 563 1.70 -15.77 -0.23
N PHE A 564 1.25 -15.18 -1.34
CA PHE A 564 0.32 -15.83 -2.27
C PHE A 564 0.87 -17.13 -2.85
N LYS A 565 2.15 -17.16 -3.19
CA LYS A 565 2.81 -18.35 -3.74
C LYS A 565 2.89 -19.48 -2.71
N ILE A 566 3.30 -19.18 -1.49
CA ILE A 566 3.39 -20.17 -0.39
C ILE A 566 2.02 -20.77 -0.11
N ILE A 567 0.98 -19.95 0.00
CA ILE A 567 -0.40 -20.43 0.21
C ILE A 567 -0.85 -21.31 -0.96
N ARG A 568 -0.59 -20.90 -2.20
CA ARG A 568 -0.97 -21.68 -3.39
C ARG A 568 -0.32 -23.05 -3.40
N GLN A 569 0.99 -23.12 -3.14
CA GLN A 569 1.74 -24.37 -3.09
C GLN A 569 1.21 -25.28 -1.98
N ALA A 570 0.98 -24.74 -0.78
CA ALA A 570 0.47 -25.49 0.36
C ALA A 570 -0.87 -26.20 0.08
N PHE A 571 -1.72 -25.61 -0.77
CA PHE A 571 -3.02 -26.17 -1.12
C PHE A 571 -3.09 -26.84 -2.49
N GLN A 572 -2.06 -26.75 -3.34
CA GLN A 572 -2.11 -27.22 -4.73
C GLN A 572 -2.44 -28.71 -4.85
N GLU A 573 -1.90 -29.55 -3.96
CA GLU A 573 -2.12 -31.01 -3.98
C GLU A 573 -3.34 -31.45 -3.15
N ASN A 574 -3.71 -30.68 -2.12
CA ASN A 574 -4.69 -31.11 -1.12
C ASN A 574 -6.03 -30.37 -1.16
N ASN A 575 -6.12 -29.22 -1.84
CA ASN A 575 -7.35 -28.47 -2.11
C ASN A 575 -7.16 -27.52 -3.31
N GLN A 576 -7.30 -28.06 -4.53
CA GLN A 576 -7.11 -27.29 -5.76
C GLN A 576 -8.09 -26.12 -5.88
N ALA A 577 -9.30 -26.24 -5.33
CA ALA A 577 -10.29 -25.17 -5.40
C ALA A 577 -9.85 -23.93 -4.61
N PHE A 578 -9.27 -24.13 -3.42
CA PHE A 578 -8.72 -23.03 -2.61
C PHE A 578 -7.49 -22.40 -3.26
N ALA A 579 -6.57 -23.20 -3.80
CA ALA A 579 -5.40 -22.70 -4.52
C ALA A 579 -5.76 -21.88 -5.77
N ARG A 580 -6.81 -22.28 -6.50
CA ARG A 580 -7.36 -21.50 -7.61
C ARG A 580 -7.96 -20.18 -7.13
N HIS A 581 -8.75 -20.18 -6.06
CA HIS A 581 -9.32 -18.95 -5.49
C HIS A 581 -8.24 -17.95 -5.07
N ASN A 582 -7.17 -18.41 -4.42
CA ASN A 582 -5.99 -17.61 -4.09
C ASN A 582 -5.37 -16.97 -5.35
N THR A 583 -5.23 -17.74 -6.43
CA THR A 583 -4.70 -17.24 -7.72
C THR A 583 -5.62 -16.19 -8.36
N GLU A 584 -6.94 -16.36 -8.25
CA GLU A 584 -7.90 -15.40 -8.80
C GLU A 584 -7.91 -14.09 -8.02
N LEU A 585 -7.74 -14.12 -6.69
CA LEU A 585 -7.62 -12.90 -5.87
C LEU A 585 -6.38 -12.09 -6.25
N GLU A 586 -5.23 -12.74 -6.41
CA GLU A 586 -3.97 -12.12 -6.82
C GLU A 586 -4.11 -11.49 -8.23
N LYS A 587 -4.57 -12.26 -9.22
CA LYS A 587 -4.73 -11.76 -10.61
C LYS A 587 -5.70 -10.60 -10.74
N LYS A 588 -6.73 -10.58 -9.90
CA LYS A 588 -7.70 -9.50 -9.88
C LYS A 588 -7.19 -8.30 -9.09
N ASN A 589 -5.99 -8.28 -8.49
CA ASN A 589 -5.61 -7.21 -7.55
C ASN A 589 -6.71 -6.98 -6.49
N ALA A 590 -7.35 -8.05 -6.02
CA ALA A 590 -8.48 -7.97 -5.08
C ALA A 590 -8.02 -7.79 -3.61
N ILE A 591 -6.71 -7.71 -3.38
CA ILE A 591 -6.10 -7.50 -2.07
C ILE A 591 -5.29 -6.21 -2.12
N LYS A 592 -5.54 -5.31 -1.17
CA LYS A 592 -4.78 -4.08 -0.96
C LYS A 592 -3.95 -4.23 0.31
N GLN A 593 -2.65 -4.04 0.18
CA GLN A 593 -1.79 -3.88 1.35
C GLN A 593 -1.97 -2.47 1.92
N ASN A 594 -2.19 -2.37 3.24
CA ASN A 594 -2.25 -1.09 3.93
C ASN A 594 -1.56 -1.18 5.31
N HIS A 595 -0.83 -0.14 5.70
CA HIS A 595 -0.10 -0.02 6.98
C HIS A 595 -0.98 0.51 8.13
N ALA A 596 -2.30 0.39 8.02
CA ALA A 596 -3.26 0.90 9.00
C ALA A 596 -3.65 -0.14 10.08
N ASN A 597 -2.89 -1.24 10.23
CA ASN A 597 -3.21 -2.37 11.14
C ASN A 597 -4.59 -3.02 10.90
N LEU A 598 -5.20 -2.80 9.72
CA LEU A 598 -6.48 -3.42 9.37
C LEU A 598 -6.26 -4.70 8.56
N ASN A 599 -6.82 -5.81 9.03
CA ASN A 599 -6.89 -7.07 8.30
C ASN A 599 -8.37 -7.44 8.20
N ARG A 600 -8.96 -7.30 7.01
CA ARG A 600 -10.39 -7.53 6.82
C ARG A 600 -10.76 -7.90 5.39
N THR A 601 -11.64 -8.87 5.28
CA THR A 601 -12.32 -9.25 4.04
C THR A 601 -13.68 -8.58 3.92
N PHE A 602 -13.89 -7.89 2.81
CA PHE A 602 -15.14 -7.27 2.39
C PHE A 602 -15.79 -8.11 1.30
N TYR A 603 -17.10 -8.37 1.40
CA TYR A 603 -17.86 -9.14 0.44
C TYR A 603 -19.06 -8.35 -0.08
N PHE A 604 -19.21 -8.31 -1.40
CA PHE A 604 -20.27 -7.61 -2.10
C PHE A 604 -21.20 -8.64 -2.75
N PRO A 605 -22.36 -8.99 -2.12
CA PRO A 605 -23.21 -10.09 -2.56
C PRO A 605 -23.74 -9.96 -3.99
N GLN A 606 -24.14 -8.74 -4.40
CA GLN A 606 -24.64 -8.48 -5.74
C GLN A 606 -23.61 -8.79 -6.83
N ALA A 607 -22.40 -8.27 -6.66
CA ALA A 607 -21.29 -8.48 -7.59
C ALA A 607 -20.66 -9.88 -7.44
N LYS A 608 -20.90 -10.56 -6.31
CA LYS A 608 -20.23 -11.81 -5.91
C LYS A 608 -18.70 -11.69 -5.87
N GLU A 609 -18.24 -10.50 -5.51
CA GLU A 609 -16.82 -10.13 -5.45
C GLU A 609 -16.38 -9.91 -4.00
N ASN A 610 -15.09 -10.17 -3.75
CA ASN A 610 -14.46 -9.89 -2.47
C ASN A 610 -13.35 -8.85 -2.66
N ARG A 611 -13.09 -8.08 -1.61
CA ARG A 611 -11.92 -7.21 -1.48
C ARG A 611 -11.29 -7.46 -0.12
N ILE A 612 -9.97 -7.51 -0.06
CA ILE A 612 -9.25 -7.75 1.20
C ILE A 612 -8.33 -6.57 1.44
N ILE A 613 -8.38 -5.98 2.63
CA ILE A 613 -7.32 -5.10 3.13
C ILE A 613 -6.48 -5.92 4.10
N ILE A 614 -5.16 -5.86 3.94
CA ILE A 614 -4.23 -6.59 4.80
C ILE A 614 -3.03 -5.73 5.17
N ASP A 615 -2.63 -5.80 6.43
CA ASP A 615 -1.33 -5.29 6.89
C ASP A 615 -0.30 -6.40 6.83
N PHE A 616 0.25 -6.59 5.64
CA PHE A 616 1.27 -7.61 5.39
C PHE A 616 2.66 -7.03 5.66
N ASN A 617 3.35 -7.55 6.67
CA ASN A 617 4.66 -7.05 7.12
C ASN A 617 5.79 -8.09 6.96
N GLY A 618 5.58 -9.08 6.09
CA GLY A 618 6.51 -10.16 5.80
C GLY A 618 6.58 -11.29 6.84
N SER A 619 6.16 -11.05 8.08
CA SER A 619 6.21 -12.05 9.14
C SER A 619 5.30 -13.27 8.90
N TYR A 620 5.63 -14.40 9.55
CA TYR A 620 4.74 -15.57 9.58
C TYR A 620 3.35 -15.25 10.15
N ASN A 621 3.24 -14.30 11.09
CA ASN A 621 1.95 -13.86 11.59
C ASN A 621 1.11 -13.26 10.46
N SER A 622 1.71 -12.37 9.67
CA SER A 622 1.02 -11.74 8.53
C SER A 622 0.69 -12.76 7.42
N LEU A 623 1.52 -13.80 7.25
CA LEU A 623 1.24 -14.93 6.36
C LEU A 623 0.03 -15.76 6.82
N PHE A 624 -0.08 -16.07 8.11
CA PHE A 624 -1.27 -16.74 8.66
C PHE A 624 -2.51 -15.87 8.57
N THR A 625 -2.38 -14.56 8.82
CA THR A 625 -3.48 -13.60 8.64
C THR A 625 -3.93 -13.54 7.18
N LEU A 626 -3.01 -13.56 6.21
CA LEU A 626 -3.37 -13.64 4.79
C LEU A 626 -4.16 -14.91 4.48
N ALA A 627 -3.71 -16.07 4.96
CA ALA A 627 -4.42 -17.33 4.78
C ALA A 627 -5.82 -17.33 5.43
N HIS A 628 -5.95 -16.65 6.58
CA HIS A 628 -7.20 -16.45 7.31
C HIS A 628 -8.21 -15.62 6.48
N GLU A 629 -7.81 -14.45 5.99
CA GLU A 629 -8.66 -13.58 5.16
C GLU A 629 -9.05 -14.23 3.83
N ILE A 630 -8.13 -14.94 3.19
CA ILE A 630 -8.46 -15.74 1.99
C ILE A 630 -9.46 -16.85 2.34
N GLY A 631 -9.39 -17.39 3.57
CA GLY A 631 -10.36 -18.31 4.15
C GLY A 631 -11.79 -17.76 4.14
N HIS A 632 -12.00 -16.54 4.67
CA HIS A 632 -13.29 -15.85 4.59
C HIS A 632 -13.74 -15.70 3.12
N SER A 633 -12.89 -15.09 2.29
CA SER A 633 -13.18 -14.82 0.89
C SER A 633 -13.57 -16.08 0.09
N TYR A 634 -12.99 -17.23 0.41
CA TYR A 634 -13.28 -18.51 -0.25
C TYR A 634 -14.70 -19.02 0.01
N PHE A 635 -15.25 -18.77 1.19
CA PHE A 635 -16.60 -19.21 1.58
C PHE A 635 -17.68 -18.16 1.38
N ASN A 636 -17.34 -16.87 1.39
CA ASN A 636 -18.27 -15.76 1.20
C ASN A 636 -19.19 -15.91 -0.03
N LYS A 637 -18.64 -16.40 -1.15
CA LYS A 637 -19.41 -16.63 -2.39
C LYS A 637 -20.58 -17.62 -2.23
N ALA A 638 -20.56 -18.47 -1.20
CA ALA A 638 -21.61 -19.46 -0.94
C ALA A 638 -22.83 -18.87 -0.23
N TYR A 639 -22.72 -17.65 0.32
CA TYR A 639 -23.86 -16.95 0.93
C TYR A 639 -24.85 -16.41 -0.13
N ASN A 640 -24.57 -16.53 -1.43
CA ASN A 640 -25.44 -16.08 -2.53
C ASN A 640 -25.92 -14.63 -2.32
N ASP A 641 -27.25 -14.42 -2.27
CA ASP A 641 -27.90 -13.11 -2.15
C ASP A 641 -28.14 -12.70 -0.67
N SER A 642 -27.67 -13.49 0.30
CA SER A 642 -27.67 -13.05 1.69
C SER A 642 -26.38 -12.29 2.00
N PHE A 643 -26.53 -11.14 2.65
CA PHE A 643 -25.41 -10.44 3.25
C PHE A 643 -24.84 -11.26 4.41
N PHE A 644 -23.51 -11.26 4.55
CA PHE A 644 -22.89 -11.78 5.75
C PHE A 644 -23.05 -10.71 6.85
N ASP A 645 -24.13 -10.82 7.60
CA ASP A 645 -24.41 -9.99 8.76
C ASP A 645 -23.53 -10.40 9.95
N ASP A 646 -23.31 -9.46 10.87
CA ASP A 646 -22.66 -9.65 12.16
C ASP A 646 -23.37 -10.68 13.04
N SER A 647 -24.55 -11.19 12.64
CA SER A 647 -25.31 -12.27 13.28
C SER A 647 -24.79 -13.70 13.08
N TYR A 648 -23.69 -13.88 12.34
CA TYR A 648 -23.12 -15.19 12.02
C TYR A 648 -21.60 -15.28 12.24
N LYS A 649 -21.04 -14.38 13.07
CA LYS A 649 -19.59 -14.27 13.30
C LYS A 649 -18.93 -15.62 13.58
N LEU A 650 -19.52 -16.42 14.48
CA LEU A 650 -18.91 -17.68 14.95
C LEU A 650 -18.69 -18.70 13.84
N VAL A 651 -19.69 -18.97 12.99
CA VAL A 651 -19.51 -19.93 11.88
C VAL A 651 -18.48 -19.39 10.88
N ASN A 652 -18.56 -18.11 10.51
CA ASN A 652 -17.63 -17.53 9.55
C ASN A 652 -16.18 -17.53 10.03
N GLU A 653 -15.93 -17.08 11.25
CA GLU A 653 -14.61 -17.17 11.89
C GLU A 653 -14.11 -18.62 11.97
N SER A 654 -15.00 -19.58 12.22
CA SER A 654 -14.63 -21.01 12.25
C SER A 654 -14.17 -21.51 10.88
N LEU A 655 -14.72 -20.98 9.80
CA LEU A 655 -14.34 -21.34 8.43
C LEU A 655 -12.97 -20.77 8.05
N ALA A 656 -12.67 -19.54 8.46
CA ALA A 656 -11.35 -18.95 8.28
C ALA A 656 -10.29 -19.67 9.13
N ASN A 657 -10.58 -19.92 10.41
CA ASN A 657 -9.74 -20.75 11.28
C ASN A 657 -9.50 -22.16 10.69
N TYR A 658 -10.53 -22.80 10.12
CA TYR A 658 -10.39 -24.09 9.45
C TYR A 658 -9.35 -24.04 8.31
N LYS A 659 -9.36 -22.98 7.48
CA LYS A 659 -8.37 -22.80 6.39
C LYS A 659 -6.98 -22.47 6.92
N GLU A 660 -6.89 -21.64 7.95
CA GLU A 660 -5.62 -21.31 8.61
C GLU A 660 -4.97 -22.56 9.25
N ILE A 661 -5.72 -23.36 9.99
CA ILE A 661 -5.24 -24.61 10.60
C ILE A 661 -4.78 -25.59 9.51
N ARG A 662 -5.57 -25.74 8.44
CA ARG A 662 -5.20 -26.54 7.27
C ARG A 662 -3.89 -26.07 6.63
N PHE A 663 -3.69 -24.76 6.55
CA PHE A 663 -2.48 -24.15 6.02
C PHE A 663 -1.27 -24.45 6.91
N LEU A 664 -1.39 -24.29 8.23
CA LEU A 664 -0.36 -24.69 9.19
C LEU A 664 0.07 -26.16 8.99
N TYR A 665 -0.88 -27.10 8.96
CA TYR A 665 -0.55 -28.51 8.75
C TYR A 665 0.10 -28.76 7.39
N ALA A 666 -0.22 -27.99 6.36
CA ALA A 666 0.45 -28.08 5.08
C ALA A 666 1.91 -27.61 5.17
N LEU A 667 2.18 -26.50 5.86
CA LEU A 667 3.54 -25.99 6.09
C LEU A 667 4.39 -26.96 6.92
N LEU A 668 3.85 -27.53 8.00
CA LEU A 668 4.58 -28.50 8.83
C LEU A 668 4.94 -29.78 8.04
N ASN A 669 4.08 -30.18 7.10
CA ASN A 669 4.29 -31.35 6.25
C ASN A 669 5.03 -31.04 4.94
N ASP A 670 5.41 -29.79 4.68
CA ASP A 670 6.13 -29.40 3.47
C ASP A 670 7.49 -30.11 3.42
N LYS A 671 7.75 -30.85 2.33
CA LYS A 671 8.99 -31.60 2.13
C LYS A 671 10.07 -30.76 1.47
N GLU A 672 9.69 -29.69 0.79
CA GLU A 672 10.61 -28.82 0.06
C GLU A 672 11.19 -27.71 0.97
N GLU A 673 10.72 -27.62 2.23
CA GLU A 673 11.18 -26.68 3.25
C GLU A 673 11.17 -25.22 2.76
N HIS A 674 10.08 -24.80 2.09
CA HIS A 674 9.93 -23.42 1.62
C HIS A 674 9.88 -22.39 2.75
N VAL A 675 9.54 -22.83 3.97
CA VAL A 675 9.46 -22.00 5.17
C VAL A 675 10.24 -22.66 6.30
N ASP A 676 10.77 -21.85 7.20
CA ASP A 676 11.34 -22.35 8.44
C ASP A 676 10.22 -22.88 9.35
N LYS A 677 10.21 -24.21 9.54
CA LYS A 677 9.22 -24.89 10.38
C LYS A 677 9.31 -24.47 11.85
N ASN A 678 10.47 -24.03 12.32
CA ASN A 678 10.63 -23.58 13.70
C ASN A 678 10.01 -22.21 13.90
N GLY A 679 10.34 -21.24 13.04
CA GLY A 679 9.67 -19.94 13.00
C GLY A 679 8.15 -20.08 12.85
N VAL A 680 7.69 -20.94 11.94
CA VAL A 680 6.26 -21.25 11.79
C VAL A 680 5.66 -21.82 13.07
N SER A 681 6.35 -22.76 13.73
CA SER A 681 5.83 -23.41 14.95
C SER A 681 5.76 -22.45 16.13
N MET A 682 6.79 -21.63 16.32
CA MET A 682 6.84 -20.62 17.38
C MET A 682 5.76 -19.56 17.17
N GLU A 683 5.64 -19.03 15.95
CA GLU A 683 4.62 -18.04 15.61
C GLU A 683 3.21 -18.59 15.85
N TYR A 684 2.94 -19.84 15.44
CA TYR A 684 1.63 -20.41 15.65
C TYR A 684 1.33 -20.66 17.13
N LEU A 685 2.32 -20.96 17.97
CA LEU A 685 2.14 -21.02 19.43
C LEU A 685 1.78 -19.65 20.02
N HIS A 686 2.41 -18.56 19.55
CA HIS A 686 2.01 -17.20 19.93
C HIS A 686 0.57 -16.90 19.51
N ARG A 687 0.18 -17.33 18.31
CA ARG A 687 -1.19 -17.19 17.81
C ARG A 687 -2.19 -17.99 18.65
N LEU A 688 -1.88 -19.24 19.02
CA LEU A 688 -2.68 -20.04 19.96
C LEU A 688 -2.80 -19.37 21.33
N ASN A 689 -1.72 -18.80 21.87
CA ASN A 689 -1.79 -18.05 23.12
C ASN A 689 -2.76 -16.86 23.02
N LYS A 690 -2.74 -16.11 21.92
CA LYS A 690 -3.67 -14.99 21.70
C LYS A 690 -5.12 -15.49 21.62
N THR A 691 -5.40 -16.38 20.66
CA THR A 691 -6.75 -16.85 20.32
C THR A 691 -7.41 -17.67 21.43
N LEU A 692 -6.67 -18.56 22.09
CA LEU A 692 -7.22 -19.53 23.05
C LEU A 692 -7.09 -19.09 24.49
N LEU A 693 -5.95 -18.49 24.87
CA LEU A 693 -5.66 -18.22 26.28
C LEU A 693 -6.00 -16.79 26.67
N SER A 694 -5.50 -15.82 25.90
CA SER A 694 -5.63 -14.39 26.19
C SER A 694 -7.09 -13.96 26.03
N SER A 695 -7.72 -14.29 24.90
CA SER A 695 -9.12 -13.93 24.62
C SER A 695 -10.09 -14.57 25.62
N TYR A 696 -9.90 -15.85 25.96
CA TYR A 696 -10.73 -16.49 27.00
C TYR A 696 -10.52 -15.87 28.39
N SER A 697 -9.29 -15.49 28.74
CA SER A 697 -9.00 -14.79 30.01
C SER A 697 -9.71 -13.44 30.11
N ILE A 698 -9.73 -12.68 29.01
CA ILE A 698 -10.44 -11.40 28.92
C ILE A 698 -11.95 -11.62 29.06
N TYR A 699 -12.50 -12.64 28.39
CA TYR A 699 -13.92 -13.02 28.53
C TYR A 699 -14.29 -13.38 29.98
N VAL A 700 -13.46 -14.18 30.68
CA VAL A 700 -13.69 -14.54 32.09
C VAL A 700 -13.68 -13.31 32.98
N LEU A 701 -12.74 -12.37 32.75
CA LEU A 701 -12.67 -11.10 33.48
C LEU A 701 -13.93 -10.25 33.22
N GLU A 702 -14.30 -10.07 31.96
CA GLU A 702 -15.48 -9.31 31.55
C GLU A 702 -16.76 -9.85 32.21
N ASN A 703 -16.92 -11.18 32.21
CA ASN A 703 -18.04 -11.85 32.86
C ASN A 703 -18.15 -11.56 34.35
N GLN A 704 -17.03 -11.54 35.05
CA GLN A 704 -17.01 -11.27 36.48
C GLN A 704 -17.28 -9.79 36.77
N MET A 705 -16.77 -8.89 35.93
CA MET A 705 -17.12 -7.46 35.98
C MET A 705 -18.62 -7.25 35.76
N ILE A 706 -19.21 -7.87 34.73
CA ILE A 706 -20.65 -7.80 34.47
C ILE A 706 -21.46 -8.38 35.64
N HIS A 707 -21.02 -9.50 36.22
CA HIS A 707 -21.67 -10.08 37.40
C HIS A 707 -21.62 -9.14 38.61
N HIS A 708 -20.48 -8.46 38.81
CA HIS A 708 -20.33 -7.46 39.85
C HIS A 708 -21.25 -6.25 39.62
N ILE A 709 -21.31 -5.73 38.39
CA ILE A 709 -22.19 -4.63 38.00
C ILE A 709 -23.66 -5.02 38.22
N ARG A 710 -24.08 -6.24 37.87
CA ARG A 710 -25.43 -6.77 38.17
C ARG A 710 -25.77 -6.68 39.67
N SER A 711 -24.78 -6.81 40.55
CA SER A 711 -24.99 -6.80 42.01
C SER A 711 -24.87 -5.41 42.66
N LYS A 712 -23.96 -4.54 42.18
CA LYS A 712 -23.63 -3.26 42.81
C LYS A 712 -23.92 -2.02 41.95
N ASN A 713 -24.29 -2.20 40.69
CA ASN A 713 -24.52 -1.16 39.68
C ASN A 713 -23.37 -0.14 39.52
N THR A 714 -22.17 -0.52 39.95
CA THR A 714 -20.96 0.31 39.98
C THR A 714 -19.75 -0.61 39.86
N LEU A 715 -18.62 -0.07 39.39
CA LEU A 715 -17.35 -0.78 39.31
C LEU A 715 -16.20 0.21 39.53
N SER A 716 -15.65 0.23 40.75
CA SER A 716 -14.46 1.05 41.08
C SER A 716 -13.16 0.35 40.68
N VAL A 717 -12.05 1.08 40.67
CA VAL A 717 -10.72 0.48 40.51
C VAL A 717 -10.46 -0.57 41.59
N GLU A 718 -10.83 -0.33 42.86
CA GLU A 718 -10.69 -1.33 43.92
C GLU A 718 -11.52 -2.59 43.66
N ASP A 719 -12.76 -2.45 43.17
CA ASP A 719 -13.59 -3.60 42.81
C ASP A 719 -12.94 -4.39 41.66
N PHE A 720 -12.45 -3.71 40.63
CA PHE A 720 -11.74 -4.34 39.50
C PHE A 720 -10.52 -5.15 39.97
N LEU A 721 -9.69 -4.56 40.82
CA LEU A 721 -8.51 -5.23 41.39
C LEU A 721 -8.91 -6.43 42.26
N GLN A 722 -9.99 -6.33 43.03
CA GLN A 722 -10.50 -7.44 43.83
C GLN A 722 -11.01 -8.59 42.97
N ILE A 723 -11.79 -8.29 41.91
CA ILE A 723 -12.30 -9.28 40.96
C ILE A 723 -11.13 -10.08 40.39
N GLN A 724 -10.09 -9.38 39.94
CA GLN A 724 -8.90 -9.97 39.34
C GLN A 724 -8.14 -10.93 40.28
N GLU A 725 -8.10 -10.66 41.59
CA GLU A 725 -7.46 -11.55 42.57
C GLU A 725 -8.22 -12.88 42.75
N VAL A 726 -9.56 -12.84 42.69
CA VAL A 726 -10.42 -14.01 42.95
C VAL A 726 -10.76 -14.81 41.69
N SER A 727 -10.54 -14.28 40.49
CA SER A 727 -10.79 -15.00 39.23
C SER A 727 -10.01 -16.31 39.15
N PRO A 728 -10.67 -17.47 38.94
CA PRO A 728 -9.99 -18.76 38.85
C PRO A 728 -9.20 -18.98 37.55
N GLY A 729 -9.51 -18.24 36.47
CA GLY A 729 -9.00 -18.49 35.12
C GLY A 729 -8.17 -17.37 34.50
N LEU A 730 -7.69 -16.40 35.27
CA LEU A 730 -6.77 -15.41 34.71
C LEU A 730 -5.36 -16.02 34.63
N LEU A 731 -4.84 -16.14 33.41
CA LEU A 731 -3.42 -16.26 33.06
C LEU A 731 -2.49 -15.49 34.03
N LEU A 732 -2.98 -14.39 34.57
CA LEU A 732 -2.32 -13.50 35.53
C LEU A 732 -1.87 -14.12 36.85
N LYS A 733 -2.40 -15.28 37.29
CA LYS A 733 -1.88 -15.93 38.50
C LYS A 733 -0.49 -16.55 38.28
N GLU A 734 -0.23 -16.98 37.06
CA GLU A 734 1.00 -17.66 36.63
C GLU A 734 2.00 -16.69 35.95
N ILE A 735 1.49 -15.62 35.31
CA ILE A 735 2.29 -14.49 34.83
C ILE A 735 2.55 -13.48 35.95
N ARG A 736 3.81 -13.12 36.19
CA ARG A 736 4.23 -12.02 37.08
C ARG A 736 4.69 -10.83 36.25
N PHE A 737 3.87 -9.79 36.21
CA PHE A 737 4.33 -8.44 35.87
C PHE A 737 5.08 -7.84 37.06
N MET A 738 6.25 -7.25 36.85
CA MET A 738 6.79 -6.29 37.83
C MET A 738 5.84 -5.08 37.83
N ASN A 739 5.26 -4.76 39.01
CA ASN A 739 4.11 -3.88 39.20
C ASN A 739 2.73 -4.49 38.81
N ARG A 740 2.54 -5.77 39.16
CA ARG A 740 1.32 -6.60 39.05
C ARG A 740 -0.01 -5.94 39.43
N LYS A 741 0.01 -4.85 40.21
CA LYS A 741 -1.19 -4.21 40.73
C LYS A 741 -2.01 -3.50 39.65
N HIS A 742 -1.39 -2.88 38.64
CA HIS A 742 -2.12 -2.04 37.67
C HIS A 742 -2.01 -2.51 36.22
N ALA A 743 -1.19 -3.53 35.93
CA ALA A 743 -0.95 -4.03 34.58
C ALA A 743 -2.22 -4.42 33.81
N ASN A 744 -3.22 -4.94 34.53
CA ASN A 744 -4.45 -5.49 33.93
C ASN A 744 -5.48 -4.42 33.59
N LEU A 745 -5.23 -3.16 33.96
CA LEU A 745 -6.04 -2.04 33.52
C LEU A 745 -5.83 -1.73 32.03
N ASN A 746 -4.79 -2.28 31.40
CA ASN A 746 -4.53 -2.11 29.96
C ASN A 746 -5.69 -2.58 29.07
N VAL A 747 -6.50 -3.54 29.54
CA VAL A 747 -7.69 -4.00 28.83
C VAL A 747 -8.70 -2.88 28.60
N LEU A 748 -8.71 -1.86 29.47
CA LEU A 748 -9.56 -0.67 29.36
C LEU A 748 -9.09 0.33 28.29
N LEU A 749 -7.97 0.05 27.62
CA LEU A 749 -7.54 0.78 26.43
C LEU A 749 -8.10 0.17 25.14
N ASN A 750 -8.71 -1.02 25.21
CA ASN A 750 -9.33 -1.66 24.06
C ASN A 750 -10.80 -1.22 23.97
N PRO A 751 -11.20 -0.44 22.95
CA PRO A 751 -12.59 0.00 22.78
C PRO A 751 -13.56 -1.17 22.71
N GLY A 752 -13.20 -2.26 22.03
CA GLY A 752 -14.09 -3.42 21.90
C GLY A 752 -14.34 -4.12 23.24
N PHE A 753 -13.37 -4.14 24.14
CA PHE A 753 -13.61 -4.60 25.52
C PHE A 753 -14.61 -3.71 26.27
N VAL A 754 -14.53 -2.40 26.07
CA VAL A 754 -15.37 -1.41 26.77
C VAL A 754 -16.78 -1.38 26.21
N PHE A 755 -16.95 -1.41 24.89
CA PHE A 755 -18.23 -1.17 24.23
C PHE A 755 -18.92 -2.44 23.70
N ASP A 756 -18.17 -3.47 23.25
CA ASP A 756 -18.76 -4.68 22.64
C ASP A 756 -19.04 -5.76 23.68
N TYR A 757 -20.16 -6.48 23.61
CA TYR A 757 -20.55 -7.42 24.66
C TYR A 757 -19.96 -8.82 24.44
N GLN A 758 -19.02 -9.24 25.30
CA GLN A 758 -18.45 -10.60 25.34
C GLN A 758 -17.78 -11.10 24.05
N ASP A 759 -17.38 -10.21 23.12
CA ASP A 759 -16.77 -10.58 21.83
C ASP A 759 -15.56 -11.51 21.95
N HIS A 760 -14.81 -11.44 23.05
CA HIS A 760 -13.60 -12.25 23.27
C HIS A 760 -13.87 -13.76 23.42
N ILE A 761 -15.12 -14.21 23.61
CA ILE A 761 -15.45 -15.66 23.59
C ILE A 761 -15.50 -16.23 22.18
N GLN A 762 -15.73 -15.38 21.18
CA GLN A 762 -15.89 -15.78 19.79
C GLN A 762 -14.65 -16.50 19.28
N GLU A 763 -13.46 -15.95 19.55
CA GLU A 763 -12.18 -16.47 19.10
C GLU A 763 -11.94 -17.93 19.55
N PRO A 764 -11.97 -18.27 20.86
CA PRO A 764 -11.82 -19.65 21.31
C PRO A 764 -12.84 -20.63 20.73
N VAL A 765 -14.12 -20.23 20.68
CA VAL A 765 -15.19 -21.11 20.21
C VAL A 765 -15.03 -21.39 18.71
N SER A 766 -14.72 -20.35 17.94
CA SER A 766 -14.56 -20.45 16.50
C SER A 766 -13.31 -21.25 16.12
N PHE A 767 -12.21 -21.07 16.85
CA PHE A 767 -11.00 -21.88 16.66
C PHE A 767 -11.28 -23.37 16.90
N LEU A 768 -11.95 -23.73 18.00
CA LEU A 768 -12.27 -25.14 18.26
C LEU A 768 -13.17 -25.74 17.19
N LEU A 769 -14.19 -25.01 16.72
CA LEU A 769 -15.02 -25.48 15.61
C LEU A 769 -14.21 -25.61 14.30
N GLY A 770 -13.27 -24.70 14.05
CA GLY A 770 -12.31 -24.80 12.95
C GLY A 770 -11.42 -26.03 13.04
N MET A 771 -10.96 -26.38 14.26
CA MET A 771 -10.21 -27.61 14.53
C MET A 771 -11.05 -28.86 14.30
N TYR A 772 -12.32 -28.85 14.70
CA TYR A 772 -13.25 -29.95 14.41
C TYR A 772 -13.50 -30.11 12.90
N LEU A 773 -13.68 -29.00 12.17
CA LEU A 773 -13.80 -28.99 10.71
C LEU A 773 -12.55 -29.57 10.04
N HIS A 774 -11.36 -29.23 10.55
CA HIS A 774 -10.11 -29.83 10.11
C HIS A 774 -10.15 -31.36 10.28
N ALA A 775 -10.47 -31.87 11.45
CA ALA A 775 -10.55 -33.31 11.70
C ALA A 775 -11.62 -34.01 10.86
N TYR A 776 -12.79 -33.37 10.71
CA TYR A 776 -13.85 -33.86 9.83
C TYR A 776 -13.36 -33.96 8.37
N SER A 777 -12.63 -32.95 7.90
CA SER A 777 -12.04 -32.94 6.54
C SER A 777 -11.02 -34.05 6.32
N MET A 778 -10.23 -34.37 7.34
CA MET A 778 -9.25 -35.47 7.28
C MET A 778 -9.94 -36.83 7.18
N LYS A 779 -11.11 -36.99 7.81
CA LYS A 779 -11.89 -38.24 7.79
C LYS A 779 -12.72 -38.40 6.53
N HIS A 780 -13.30 -37.31 6.02
CA HIS A 780 -14.31 -37.35 4.95
C HIS A 780 -13.83 -36.81 3.60
N GLY A 781 -12.62 -36.23 3.55
CA GLY A 781 -12.07 -35.57 2.37
C GLY A 781 -12.36 -34.07 2.37
N VAL A 782 -11.36 -33.30 1.97
CA VAL A 782 -11.38 -31.82 1.99
C VAL A 782 -12.42 -31.28 1.01
N ASP A 783 -12.43 -31.75 -0.24
CA ASP A 783 -13.38 -31.28 -1.26
C ASP A 783 -14.84 -31.57 -0.88
N TYR A 784 -15.09 -32.74 -0.28
CA TYR A 784 -16.42 -33.11 0.20
C TYR A 784 -16.86 -32.21 1.37
N THR A 785 -15.94 -31.93 2.29
CA THR A 785 -16.21 -31.05 3.45
C THR A 785 -16.51 -29.63 3.00
N ASP A 786 -15.67 -29.07 2.12
CA ASP A 786 -15.88 -27.75 1.52
C ASP A 786 -17.20 -27.66 0.76
N TYR A 787 -17.57 -28.72 0.02
CA TYR A 787 -18.87 -28.82 -0.64
C TYR A 787 -20.04 -28.78 0.36
N LYS A 788 -19.97 -29.56 1.46
CA LYS A 788 -21.01 -29.54 2.50
C LYS A 788 -21.12 -28.17 3.16
N ILE A 789 -20.01 -27.52 3.47
CA ILE A 789 -19.97 -26.17 4.04
C ILE A 789 -20.66 -25.19 3.09
N LYS A 790 -20.23 -25.12 1.82
CA LYS A 790 -20.81 -24.21 0.83
C LYS A 790 -22.31 -24.48 0.62
N THR A 791 -22.71 -25.75 0.65
CA THR A 791 -24.13 -26.12 0.56
C THR A 791 -24.91 -25.67 1.80
N ALA A 792 -24.35 -25.80 3.01
CA ALA A 792 -24.97 -25.32 4.24
C ALA A 792 -25.21 -23.80 4.17
N LEU A 793 -24.18 -23.04 3.78
CA LEU A 793 -24.24 -21.59 3.63
C LEU A 793 -25.28 -21.16 2.60
N ALA A 794 -25.31 -21.82 1.42
CA ALA A 794 -26.30 -21.55 0.38
C ALA A 794 -27.75 -21.85 0.82
N ASN A 795 -27.93 -22.74 1.81
CA ASN A 795 -29.23 -23.05 2.43
C ASN A 795 -29.50 -22.23 3.70
N LYS A 796 -28.75 -21.14 3.94
CA LYS A 796 -28.87 -20.26 5.12
C LYS A 796 -28.72 -21.02 6.45
N CYS A 797 -27.97 -22.12 6.45
CA CYS A 797 -27.60 -22.84 7.67
C CYS A 797 -26.35 -22.20 8.27
N THR A 798 -26.48 -20.95 8.74
CA THR A 798 -25.40 -20.09 9.21
C THR A 798 -25.34 -19.95 10.73
N GLN A 799 -26.42 -20.33 11.43
CA GLN A 799 -26.40 -20.48 12.89
C GLN A 799 -25.64 -21.74 13.27
N LEU A 800 -24.95 -21.70 14.42
CA LEU A 800 -24.05 -22.77 14.87
C LEU A 800 -24.71 -24.16 14.83
N ASP A 801 -25.95 -24.23 15.32
CA ASP A 801 -26.65 -25.50 15.51
C ASP A 801 -27.21 -26.07 14.20
N SER A 802 -27.71 -25.21 13.31
CA SER A 802 -28.17 -25.61 11.97
C SER A 802 -26.99 -25.97 11.07
N PHE A 803 -25.90 -25.22 11.15
CA PHE A 803 -24.64 -25.50 10.46
C PHE A 803 -24.08 -26.86 10.86
N CYS A 804 -23.92 -27.13 12.17
CA CYS A 804 -23.40 -28.41 12.65
C CYS A 804 -24.29 -29.58 12.23
N LYS A 805 -25.63 -29.44 12.32
CA LYS A 805 -26.56 -30.48 11.86
C LYS A 805 -26.38 -30.78 10.38
N PHE A 806 -26.20 -29.74 9.56
CA PHE A 806 -26.04 -29.90 8.12
C PHE A 806 -24.69 -30.54 7.76
N VAL A 807 -23.60 -30.01 8.31
CA VAL A 807 -22.24 -30.41 7.96
C VAL A 807 -21.86 -31.73 8.64
N PHE A 808 -22.09 -31.88 9.94
CA PHE A 808 -21.67 -33.04 10.71
C PHE A 808 -22.77 -34.09 10.91
N GLY A 809 -24.04 -33.73 10.69
CA GLY A 809 -25.17 -34.62 10.97
C GLY A 809 -25.65 -34.60 12.43
N MET A 810 -25.15 -33.67 13.25
CA MET A 810 -25.49 -33.52 14.67
C MET A 810 -25.44 -32.05 15.11
N PRO A 811 -26.24 -31.62 16.11
CA PRO A 811 -26.14 -30.28 16.71
C PRO A 811 -24.76 -29.99 17.28
N PHE A 812 -24.51 -28.72 17.59
CA PHE A 812 -23.33 -28.38 18.38
C PHE A 812 -23.46 -28.99 19.78
N HIS A 813 -22.48 -29.80 20.17
CA HIS A 813 -22.56 -30.64 21.37
C HIS A 813 -21.21 -30.69 22.10
N SER A 814 -21.21 -31.15 23.36
CA SER A 814 -20.00 -31.27 24.18
C SER A 814 -18.88 -32.08 23.53
N ASP A 815 -19.24 -33.07 22.71
CA ASP A 815 -18.27 -33.96 22.05
C ASP A 815 -17.43 -33.20 21.03
N ILE A 816 -18.02 -32.26 20.29
CA ILE A 816 -17.29 -31.37 19.36
C ILE A 816 -16.19 -30.62 20.12
N ILE A 817 -16.53 -30.08 21.29
CA ILE A 817 -15.62 -29.28 22.10
C ILE A 817 -14.49 -30.15 22.68
N ARG A 818 -14.84 -31.31 23.24
CA ARG A 818 -13.86 -32.25 23.83
C ARG A 818 -12.90 -32.80 22.78
N ASP A 819 -13.41 -33.20 21.62
CA ASP A 819 -12.58 -33.70 20.52
C ASP A 819 -11.65 -32.59 19.98
N SER A 820 -12.17 -31.37 19.83
CA SER A 820 -11.38 -30.21 19.38
C SER A 820 -10.27 -29.84 20.35
N LEU A 821 -10.53 -29.90 21.66
CA LEU A 821 -9.52 -29.69 22.69
C LEU A 821 -8.44 -30.77 22.65
N ALA A 822 -8.82 -32.04 22.47
CA ALA A 822 -7.86 -33.13 22.35
C ALA A 822 -6.96 -32.96 21.10
N LEU A 823 -7.52 -32.52 19.98
CA LEU A 823 -6.77 -32.22 18.76
C LEU A 823 -5.86 -31.00 18.92
N THR A 824 -6.33 -29.97 19.63
CA THR A 824 -5.53 -28.79 19.96
C THR A 824 -4.33 -29.16 20.82
N ASP A 825 -4.52 -30.07 21.78
CA ASP A 825 -3.43 -30.60 22.61
C ASP A 825 -2.39 -31.37 21.77
N GLN A 826 -2.84 -32.19 20.81
CA GLN A 826 -1.96 -32.86 19.85
C GLN A 826 -1.21 -31.89 18.94
N LEU A 827 -1.86 -30.81 18.51
CA LEU A 827 -1.22 -29.76 17.74
C LEU A 827 -0.09 -29.11 18.55
N ILE A 828 -0.36 -28.69 19.79
CA ILE A 828 0.65 -28.10 20.68
C ILE A 828 1.83 -29.04 20.85
N GLN A 829 1.58 -30.34 21.06
CA GLN A 829 2.64 -31.35 21.14
C GLN A 829 3.47 -31.40 19.86
N THR A 830 2.83 -31.41 18.69
CA THR A 830 3.51 -31.45 17.38
C THR A 830 4.41 -30.22 17.18
N LEU A 831 3.90 -29.02 17.47
CA LEU A 831 4.67 -27.76 17.38
C LEU A 831 5.87 -27.79 18.33
N THR A 832 5.67 -28.30 19.54
CA THR A 832 6.73 -28.43 20.57
C THR A 832 7.82 -29.43 20.14
N GLU A 833 7.44 -30.55 19.53
CA GLU A 833 8.38 -31.55 19.02
C GLU A 833 9.25 -30.99 17.89
N HIS A 834 8.70 -30.16 17.00
CA HIS A 834 9.47 -29.47 15.97
C HIS A 834 10.56 -28.58 16.57
N LEU A 835 10.21 -27.76 17.56
CA LEU A 835 11.15 -26.87 18.25
C LEU A 835 12.25 -27.63 19.00
N ASN A 836 11.94 -28.74 19.66
CA ASN A 836 12.91 -29.52 20.44
C ASN A 836 13.90 -30.35 19.59
N ASN A 837 13.55 -30.71 18.35
CA ASN A 837 14.41 -31.54 17.49
C ASN A 837 15.72 -30.84 17.05
N GLN A 838 15.82 -29.52 17.22
CA GLN A 838 17.03 -28.75 16.91
C GLN A 838 18.01 -28.64 18.09
N SER A 839 17.55 -28.68 19.34
CA SER A 839 18.41 -28.62 20.53
C SER A 839 19.39 -29.81 20.62
N MET A 840 19.03 -30.96 20.01
CA MET A 840 19.95 -32.10 19.85
C MET A 840 20.93 -31.97 18.67
N ARG A 841 20.64 -31.15 17.65
CA ARG A 841 21.52 -30.96 16.48
C ARG A 841 22.55 -29.85 16.65
N MET A 842 22.30 -28.84 17.48
CA MET A 842 23.29 -27.81 17.81
C MET A 842 24.23 -28.21 18.96
N GLY A 843 23.95 -29.32 19.66
CA GLY A 843 24.79 -29.89 20.71
C GLY A 843 25.75 -31.01 20.25
N GLN A 844 25.76 -31.35 18.96
CA GLN A 844 26.73 -32.27 18.31
C GLN A 844 27.66 -31.47 17.42
#